data_AF-A0A1E7FU41-F1
#
_entry.id   AF-A0A1E7FU41-F1
#
_cell.length_a   1.000
_cell.length_b   1.000
_cell.length_c   1.000
_cell.angle_alpha   90.00
_cell.angle_beta   90.00
_cell.angle_gamma   90.00
#
_symmetry.space_group_name_H-M   'P 1'
#
loop_
_entity.id
_entity.type
_entity.pdbx_description
1 polymer ?
#
loop_
_entity_poly.entity_id
_entity_poly.type
_entity_poly.pdbx_seq_one_letter_code
_entity_poly.pdbx_strand_id
1 'polypeptide(L)'
;MSSTSITASDDNHLVEKFAMLSSGEDVVGGDEVLGRRRSRASINFFQRETTKLASTTANPAPAAAGRRRNSFIGLDGKIQDDYIAKRASLNKPSKSLQTTVPLLADLTKAESITRIDGAILSQLLISGYARLNSKVDELNRINVYPIADGDTGANMKVCLKLPARNLILDPSSSILRVASNMAADVLLNGQGNSGTILSHFYVSLAEVIGDDYMSIDSDSLSINEFAQCLSKTGAKMKDAVSNPQEGTIISVSRDSCAQLWNFDKPSNHSNLKELLHAWNAIAQSELQKTPDQLIVNGVKVLEKAGVVDSGAAGFVYCIEGMLLAAEGKLLEAFDPNLFKTGVRNATGDDNDLAMIEDHNVCDSKYQFCTEAVILLKDGVTKKDVIDMIDTECKDIGDSVALVGAPAKEGGDMVKIHIHTNNPQDFFDKLKPYSRDPIYKKEKVEDMKIMRELEHGKEGKTLDLSQAKFTMVGMPIVLSPEKYSEEIFAFPIFVVPEDTGEPIDGRYTTDTEVLIALNQQRNKSTATKYSTATSSPMQMKIELLLAIAKGKPILVSVVSTNKKFSSFGRNVLQAIDMLDPEQKKLINVFVHGISDDILLLEAITCAKEGKDIDETIAICDDVGSRTYQCINFLSSVTRNKLKAWRPAMFPDEIIDGTYKVCGTPGCVRVDGCPADQRIFLSFAEIGMTDSMLNAFEVAVKHIKDGLQSGQKIGNVLIPCVGRPDTGHLLLKMIEEAGIKIIGTPRIYADGIFAVMSEWGAVTLKYKIVE
;
A
#
# COMPACT_ATOMS: atom_id res chain seq x y z
N MET A 1 26.89 48.63 -52.33
CA MET A 1 25.61 48.76 -53.07
C MET A 1 25.43 47.52 -53.94
N SER A 2 24.18 47.08 -54.18
CA SER A 2 23.74 46.07 -55.19
C SER A 2 24.53 44.74 -55.29
N SER A 3 24.01 43.61 -54.81
CA SER A 3 23.21 42.61 -55.58
C SER A 3 23.91 42.13 -56.87
N THR A 4 24.17 40.82 -57.12
CA THR A 4 23.17 39.78 -57.47
C THR A 4 23.78 38.34 -57.50
N SER A 5 22.99 37.33 -57.12
CA SER A 5 22.93 35.90 -57.58
C SER A 5 24.12 34.89 -57.67
N ILE A 6 24.02 33.82 -56.86
CA ILE A 6 23.91 32.35 -57.19
C ILE A 6 25.12 31.53 -57.75
N THR A 7 25.22 30.27 -57.27
CA THR A 7 26.14 29.12 -57.59
C THR A 7 27.52 29.14 -56.92
N ALA A 8 28.12 28.03 -56.45
CA ALA A 8 27.77 26.57 -56.38
C ALA A 8 28.13 26.03 -54.94
N SER A 9 27.96 24.78 -54.52
CA SER A 9 27.86 23.48 -55.20
C SER A 9 27.12 22.40 -54.35
N ASP A 10 26.48 21.45 -55.03
CA ASP A 10 26.24 20.02 -54.72
C ASP A 10 25.78 19.63 -53.29
N ASP A 11 24.64 18.96 -53.09
CA ASP A 11 24.50 17.52 -53.39
C ASP A 11 23.05 17.07 -53.59
N ASN A 12 22.86 15.97 -54.34
CA ASN A 12 21.53 15.38 -54.60
C ASN A 12 21.60 13.84 -54.72
N HIS A 13 20.92 13.13 -53.82
CA HIS A 13 20.64 11.68 -53.79
C HIS A 13 21.81 10.66 -53.82
N LEU A 14 21.82 9.74 -52.84
CA LEU A 14 21.85 8.25 -52.94
C LEU A 14 21.90 7.71 -51.49
N VAL A 15 20.98 6.85 -51.02
CA VAL A 15 20.91 5.38 -51.20
C VAL A 15 22.10 4.64 -50.57
N GLU A 16 21.78 3.73 -49.63
CA GLU A 16 22.61 2.62 -49.12
C GLU A 16 24.00 2.92 -48.53
N LYS A 17 24.11 2.80 -47.18
CA LYS A 17 25.07 1.88 -46.52
C LYS A 17 24.92 1.83 -45.01
N PHE A 18 24.44 0.69 -44.50
CA PHE A 18 25.07 -0.02 -43.37
C PHE A 18 24.61 -1.49 -43.40
N ALA A 19 25.32 -2.29 -44.20
CA ALA A 19 25.18 -3.74 -44.27
C ALA A 19 26.51 -4.36 -44.70
N MET A 20 26.69 -5.66 -44.40
CA MET A 20 27.84 -6.51 -44.71
C MET A 20 29.09 -6.33 -43.83
N LEU A 21 29.23 -7.24 -42.85
CA LEU A 21 30.38 -8.15 -42.76
C LEU A 21 29.98 -9.41 -42.00
N SER A 22 29.44 -10.41 -42.72
CA SER A 22 29.23 -11.76 -42.20
C SER A 22 29.28 -12.78 -43.35
N SER A 23 30.49 -13.09 -43.79
CA SER A 23 30.78 -14.20 -44.70
C SER A 23 32.08 -14.86 -44.27
N GLY A 24 32.01 -16.13 -43.91
CA GLY A 24 33.11 -16.93 -43.39
C GLY A 24 32.59 -18.35 -43.14
N GLU A 25 32.52 -19.12 -44.21
CA GLU A 25 32.24 -20.56 -44.14
C GLU A 25 33.45 -21.27 -43.54
N ASP A 26 33.21 -22.34 -42.76
CA ASP A 26 34.12 -23.48 -42.74
C ASP A 26 33.37 -24.78 -42.38
N VAL A 27 33.97 -25.92 -42.75
CA VAL A 27 33.20 -27.07 -43.27
C VAL A 27 33.57 -28.43 -42.64
N VAL A 28 32.55 -29.27 -42.40
CA VAL A 28 32.55 -30.75 -42.24
C VAL A 28 32.99 -31.43 -40.92
N GLY A 29 32.16 -32.40 -40.52
CA GLY A 29 32.45 -33.51 -39.60
C GLY A 29 31.48 -33.60 -38.40
N GLY A 30 30.66 -34.64 -38.17
CA GLY A 30 30.39 -35.87 -38.92
C GLY A 30 30.04 -37.02 -37.97
N ASP A 31 28.76 -37.42 -37.90
CA ASP A 31 28.20 -38.63 -37.25
C ASP A 31 28.43 -38.82 -35.72
N GLU A 32 27.61 -39.53 -34.91
CA GLU A 32 26.38 -40.30 -35.15
C GLU A 32 25.44 -40.32 -33.90
N VAL A 33 24.13 -40.21 -34.12
CA VAL A 33 23.02 -41.01 -33.51
C VAL A 33 23.00 -41.33 -31.98
N LEU A 34 22.12 -40.65 -31.20
CA LEU A 34 20.93 -41.20 -30.48
C LEU A 34 20.29 -40.21 -29.46
N GLY A 35 18.96 -40.28 -29.26
CA GLY A 35 18.34 -39.88 -27.97
C GLY A 35 17.62 -38.53 -27.84
N ARG A 36 16.85 -38.05 -28.83
CA ARG A 36 15.98 -36.85 -28.63
C ARG A 36 14.70 -37.16 -27.83
N ARG A 37 14.61 -36.67 -26.59
CA ARG A 37 13.34 -36.27 -25.95
C ARG A 37 13.34 -34.76 -25.67
N ARG A 38 12.64 -33.99 -26.51
CA ARG A 38 12.20 -32.62 -26.22
C ARG A 38 10.80 -32.42 -26.81
N SER A 39 9.78 -32.34 -25.96
CA SER A 39 8.43 -31.96 -26.36
C SER A 39 8.28 -30.44 -26.29
N ARG A 40 8.21 -29.78 -27.46
CA ARG A 40 7.71 -28.40 -27.57
C ARG A 40 6.21 -28.39 -27.27
N ALA A 41 5.73 -27.37 -26.57
CA ALA A 41 4.31 -27.03 -26.50
C ALA A 41 4.16 -25.51 -26.62
N SER A 42 4.05 -25.02 -27.85
CA SER A 42 3.67 -23.64 -28.14
C SER A 42 3.02 -23.59 -29.53
N ILE A 43 1.91 -22.85 -29.63
CA ILE A 43 1.22 -22.45 -30.87
C ILE A 43 0.55 -23.61 -31.65
N ASN A 44 -0.76 -23.79 -31.43
CA ASN A 44 -1.78 -23.83 -32.49
C ASN A 44 -3.18 -24.07 -31.88
N PHE A 45 -4.08 -23.07 -31.97
CA PHE A 45 -5.52 -23.34 -31.81
C PHE A 45 -6.39 -22.32 -32.57
N PHE A 46 -6.53 -22.51 -33.88
CA PHE A 46 -7.65 -21.97 -34.66
C PHE A 46 -7.92 -22.82 -35.90
N GLN A 47 -9.19 -23.25 -36.08
CA GLN A 47 -9.78 -23.87 -37.28
C GLN A 47 -9.21 -25.26 -37.67
N ARG A 48 -9.99 -26.33 -37.88
CA ARG A 48 -11.34 -26.48 -38.45
C ARG A 48 -11.95 -27.82 -38.00
N GLU A 49 -13.28 -27.90 -37.93
CA GLU A 49 -14.00 -28.95 -38.68
C GLU A 49 -15.46 -28.53 -38.93
N THR A 50 -16.01 -29.00 -40.04
CA THR A 50 -17.41 -28.73 -40.44
C THR A 50 -18.03 -29.95 -41.12
N THR A 51 -19.32 -30.14 -40.84
CA THR A 51 -20.39 -30.80 -41.66
C THR A 51 -20.66 -32.31 -41.52
N LYS A 52 -21.97 -32.62 -41.62
CA LYS A 52 -22.67 -33.92 -41.88
C LYS A 52 -22.89 -34.82 -40.64
N LEU A 53 -24.05 -35.42 -40.37
CA LEU A 53 -25.38 -35.60 -41.04
C LEU A 53 -26.45 -35.85 -39.92
N ALA A 54 -27.79 -35.74 -40.05
CA ALA A 54 -28.73 -35.38 -41.12
C ALA A 54 -30.12 -34.90 -40.54
N SER A 55 -31.01 -34.42 -41.44
CA SER A 55 -32.51 -34.53 -41.47
C SER A 55 -33.37 -34.39 -40.19
N THR A 56 -34.48 -33.61 -40.16
CA THR A 56 -35.50 -33.33 -41.20
C THR A 56 -36.20 -31.97 -41.06
N THR A 57 -36.49 -31.30 -42.20
CA THR A 57 -37.64 -30.42 -42.58
C THR A 57 -38.20 -29.36 -41.58
N ALA A 58 -38.50 -28.09 -41.95
CA ALA A 58 -38.82 -27.50 -43.26
C ALA A 58 -38.43 -26.01 -43.41
N ASN A 59 -38.58 -25.46 -44.62
CA ASN A 59 -38.25 -24.09 -45.09
C ASN A 59 -39.58 -23.37 -45.54
N PRO A 60 -39.66 -22.06 -45.92
CA PRO A 60 -38.67 -21.28 -46.70
C PRO A 60 -38.41 -19.79 -46.28
N ALA A 61 -37.40 -19.21 -46.95
CA ALA A 61 -36.91 -17.81 -46.89
C ALA A 61 -37.72 -16.87 -47.85
N PRO A 62 -37.34 -15.61 -48.24
CA PRO A 62 -36.06 -14.87 -48.06
C PRO A 62 -36.12 -13.34 -47.81
N ALA A 63 -34.96 -12.73 -47.46
CA ALA A 63 -34.50 -11.42 -47.99
C ALA A 63 -33.07 -11.09 -47.50
N ALA A 64 -32.23 -10.50 -48.36
CA ALA A 64 -30.88 -10.08 -48.01
C ALA A 64 -30.80 -8.58 -47.65
N ALA A 65 -30.02 -8.22 -46.62
CA ALA A 65 -29.57 -6.85 -46.39
C ALA A 65 -28.20 -6.85 -45.69
N GLY A 66 -27.27 -6.02 -46.18
CA GLY A 66 -25.86 -6.03 -45.75
C GLY A 66 -25.61 -5.42 -44.37
N ARG A 67 -24.35 -5.53 -43.93
CA ARG A 67 -23.80 -4.90 -42.71
C ARG A 67 -24.17 -3.41 -42.65
N ARG A 68 -25.17 -3.05 -41.84
CA ARG A 68 -25.42 -1.66 -41.46
C ARG A 68 -24.61 -1.30 -40.22
N ARG A 69 -24.13 -0.05 -40.19
CA ARG A 69 -23.56 0.56 -38.99
C ARG A 69 -24.68 0.68 -37.95
N ASN A 70 -24.52 0.09 -36.77
CA ASN A 70 -25.44 0.36 -35.67
C ASN A 70 -25.10 1.74 -35.08
N SER A 71 -26.00 2.69 -35.32
CA SER A 71 -26.07 3.98 -34.62
C SER A 71 -26.33 3.77 -33.13
N PHE A 72 -25.68 4.55 -32.27
CA PHE A 72 -25.65 4.38 -30.81
C PHE A 72 -26.97 4.70 -30.06
N ILE A 73 -28.06 5.03 -30.77
CA ILE A 73 -29.32 5.49 -30.17
C ILE A 73 -30.50 4.87 -30.95
N GLY A 74 -31.46 4.27 -30.23
CA GLY A 74 -32.74 3.86 -30.80
C GLY A 74 -33.65 5.04 -31.14
N LEU A 75 -34.66 4.84 -31.99
CA LEU A 75 -35.63 5.89 -32.35
C LEU A 75 -36.50 6.38 -31.17
N ASP A 76 -36.43 5.71 -30.02
CA ASP A 76 -37.06 6.11 -28.74
C ASP A 76 -36.10 6.86 -27.80
N GLY A 77 -34.89 7.20 -28.25
CA GLY A 77 -33.88 7.90 -27.47
C GLY A 77 -33.13 7.03 -26.45
N LYS A 78 -33.36 5.72 -26.41
CA LYS A 78 -32.69 4.83 -25.45
C LYS A 78 -31.44 4.17 -26.04
N ILE A 79 -30.41 4.05 -25.19
CA ILE A 79 -29.16 3.36 -25.51
C ILE A 79 -29.42 1.85 -25.35
N GLN A 80 -29.53 1.13 -26.46
CA GLN A 80 -29.44 -0.33 -26.48
C GLN A 80 -27.98 -0.75 -26.66
N ASP A 81 -27.24 -0.78 -25.56
CA ASP A 81 -25.93 -1.42 -25.49
C ASP A 81 -26.03 -2.70 -24.65
N ASP A 82 -26.08 -3.84 -25.34
CA ASP A 82 -26.11 -5.17 -24.73
C ASP A 82 -24.87 -5.45 -23.86
N TYR A 83 -23.74 -4.76 -24.10
CA TYR A 83 -22.55 -4.84 -23.27
C TYR A 83 -22.76 -4.12 -21.93
N ILE A 84 -23.37 -2.93 -21.94
CA ILE A 84 -23.77 -2.21 -20.72
C ILE A 84 -24.90 -2.96 -20.00
N ALA A 85 -25.88 -3.52 -20.70
CA ALA A 85 -26.93 -4.31 -20.07
C ALA A 85 -26.37 -5.60 -19.40
N LYS A 86 -25.45 -6.32 -20.07
CA LYS A 86 -24.73 -7.44 -19.44
C LYS A 86 -23.91 -6.99 -18.24
N ARG A 87 -23.14 -5.90 -18.33
CA ARG A 87 -22.35 -5.44 -17.18
C ARG A 87 -23.19 -4.83 -16.05
N ALA A 88 -24.32 -4.21 -16.33
CA ALA A 88 -25.30 -3.80 -15.32
C ALA A 88 -26.00 -5.02 -14.68
N SER A 89 -26.07 -6.17 -15.37
CA SER A 89 -26.51 -7.44 -14.75
C SER A 89 -25.43 -8.10 -13.90
N LEU A 90 -24.14 -7.87 -14.21
CA LEU A 90 -22.98 -8.31 -13.40
C LEU A 90 -22.72 -7.37 -12.20
N ASN A 91 -23.08 -6.08 -12.32
CA ASN A 91 -23.01 -5.07 -11.26
C ASN A 91 -24.34 -4.86 -10.52
N LYS A 92 -25.36 -5.68 -10.78
CA LYS A 92 -26.37 -5.92 -9.73
C LYS A 92 -25.68 -6.76 -8.66
N PRO A 93 -25.80 -6.41 -7.36
CA PRO A 93 -25.40 -7.34 -6.32
C PRO A 93 -26.13 -8.66 -6.60
N SER A 94 -25.36 -9.75 -6.61
CA SER A 94 -25.87 -11.07 -6.98
C SER A 94 -27.14 -11.37 -6.19
N LYS A 95 -28.28 -11.46 -6.88
CA LYS A 95 -29.57 -11.83 -6.26
C LYS A 95 -29.63 -13.31 -5.83
N SER A 96 -28.49 -14.00 -5.81
CA SER A 96 -28.31 -15.35 -5.29
C SER A 96 -27.03 -15.53 -4.44
N LEU A 97 -26.36 -14.44 -4.03
CA LEU A 97 -25.54 -14.45 -2.82
C LEU A 97 -26.38 -13.77 -1.73
N GLN A 98 -27.15 -14.59 -1.02
CA GLN A 98 -27.76 -14.16 0.23
C GLN A 98 -26.63 -13.75 1.17
N THR A 99 -26.66 -12.47 1.52
CA THR A 99 -25.61 -11.74 2.20
C THR A 99 -25.56 -12.11 3.67
N THR A 100 -24.95 -13.25 3.95
CA THR A 100 -24.55 -13.66 5.29
C THR A 100 -23.15 -14.24 5.19
N VAL A 101 -22.20 -13.64 5.90
CA VAL A 101 -21.04 -14.40 6.36
C VAL A 101 -21.59 -15.57 7.18
N PRO A 102 -21.12 -16.82 6.97
CA PRO A 102 -21.57 -17.93 7.80
C PRO A 102 -21.24 -17.64 9.26
N LEU A 103 -22.27 -17.59 10.11
CA LEU A 103 -22.10 -17.64 11.56
C LEU A 103 -21.35 -18.93 11.89
N LEU A 104 -20.11 -18.80 12.36
CA LEU A 104 -19.26 -19.94 12.68
C LEU A 104 -19.78 -20.65 13.95
N ALA A 105 -20.36 -19.88 14.86
CA ALA A 105 -21.10 -20.36 16.02
C ALA A 105 -22.34 -19.49 16.28
N ASP A 106 -23.38 -20.07 16.86
CA ASP A 106 -24.57 -19.35 17.31
C ASP A 106 -24.38 -18.86 18.75
N LEU A 107 -23.79 -17.66 18.90
CA LEU A 107 -23.54 -17.08 20.22
C LEU A 107 -24.82 -16.69 20.98
N THR A 108 -25.99 -16.61 20.33
CA THR A 108 -27.25 -16.29 21.03
C THR A 108 -27.64 -17.34 22.08
N LYS A 109 -27.01 -18.53 22.02
CA LYS A 109 -27.14 -19.64 22.97
C LYS A 109 -26.09 -19.62 24.08
N ALA A 110 -25.39 -18.50 24.32
CA ALA A 110 -24.27 -18.39 25.25
C ALA A 110 -24.55 -18.86 26.70
N GLU A 111 -25.81 -18.86 27.15
CA GLU A 111 -26.23 -19.44 28.45
C GLU A 111 -26.06 -20.97 28.53
N SER A 112 -26.03 -21.65 27.39
CA SER A 112 -25.81 -23.11 27.27
C SER A 112 -24.38 -23.50 26.89
N ILE A 113 -23.53 -22.51 26.55
CA ILE A 113 -22.15 -22.75 26.13
C ILE A 113 -21.26 -22.85 27.37
N THR A 114 -20.79 -24.06 27.68
CA THR A 114 -19.90 -24.37 28.81
C THR A 114 -18.45 -24.69 28.40
N ARG A 115 -18.19 -24.79 27.09
CA ARG A 115 -16.86 -24.90 26.49
C ARG A 115 -16.74 -24.00 25.27
N ILE A 116 -15.53 -23.51 25.01
CA ILE A 116 -15.15 -22.69 23.85
C ILE A 116 -14.25 -23.55 22.98
N ASP A 117 -14.70 -23.85 21.77
CA ASP A 117 -13.91 -24.44 20.69
C ASP A 117 -13.42 -23.33 19.73
N GLY A 118 -12.74 -23.72 18.65
CA GLY A 118 -12.27 -22.79 17.62
C GLY A 118 -13.39 -22.06 16.87
N ALA A 119 -14.57 -22.66 16.70
CA ALA A 119 -15.69 -22.01 16.03
C ALA A 119 -16.29 -20.89 16.90
N ILE A 120 -16.47 -21.16 18.20
CA ILE A 120 -16.92 -20.19 19.20
C ILE A 120 -15.88 -19.07 19.34
N LEU A 121 -14.59 -19.40 19.51
CA LEU A 121 -13.53 -18.39 19.60
C LEU A 121 -13.47 -17.52 18.33
N SER A 122 -13.55 -18.11 17.15
CA SER A 122 -13.56 -17.35 15.89
C SER A 122 -14.71 -16.36 15.84
N GLN A 123 -15.93 -16.81 16.19
CA GLN A 123 -17.11 -15.94 16.19
C GLN A 123 -17.00 -14.82 17.23
N LEU A 124 -16.41 -15.08 18.41
CA LEU A 124 -16.13 -14.04 19.41
C LEU A 124 -15.17 -12.99 18.87
N LEU A 125 -14.03 -13.40 18.30
CA LEU A 125 -13.02 -12.51 17.73
C LEU A 125 -13.57 -11.63 16.60
N ILE A 126 -14.35 -12.22 15.68
CA ILE A 126 -15.02 -11.50 14.59
C ILE A 126 -16.03 -10.48 15.13
N SER A 127 -16.80 -10.85 16.17
CA SER A 127 -17.79 -9.96 16.79
C SER A 127 -17.14 -8.77 17.51
N GLY A 128 -15.99 -9.01 18.16
CA GLY A 128 -15.15 -7.96 18.74
C GLY A 128 -14.60 -6.99 17.70
N TYR A 129 -14.06 -7.50 16.59
CA TYR A 129 -13.64 -6.66 15.46
C TYR A 129 -14.80 -5.83 14.89
N ALA A 130 -15.98 -6.43 14.70
CA ALA A 130 -17.15 -5.71 14.18
C ALA A 130 -17.52 -4.50 15.05
N ARG A 131 -17.50 -4.67 16.38
CA ARG A 131 -17.76 -3.57 17.33
C ARG A 131 -16.65 -2.52 17.29
N LEU A 132 -15.37 -2.91 17.34
CA LEU A 132 -14.25 -1.97 17.22
C LEU A 132 -14.31 -1.17 15.91
N ASN A 133 -14.59 -1.82 14.78
CA ASN A 133 -14.71 -1.15 13.47
C ASN A 133 -15.87 -0.13 13.44
N SER A 134 -16.98 -0.38 14.15
CA SER A 134 -18.08 0.59 14.31
C SER A 134 -17.72 1.82 15.17
N LYS A 135 -16.56 1.80 15.82
CA LYS A 135 -16.09 2.81 16.79
C LYS A 135 -14.81 3.54 16.36
N VAL A 136 -14.28 3.26 15.18
CA VAL A 136 -13.02 3.84 14.66
C VAL A 136 -12.98 5.36 14.76
N ASP A 137 -14.01 6.05 14.27
CA ASP A 137 -14.06 7.53 14.29
C ASP A 137 -14.12 8.10 15.70
N GLU A 138 -14.63 7.34 16.67
CA GLU A 138 -14.68 7.70 18.09
C GLU A 138 -13.33 7.49 18.76
N LEU A 139 -12.69 6.34 18.51
CA LEU A 139 -11.34 6.01 18.98
C LEU A 139 -10.28 6.99 18.46
N ASN A 140 -10.41 7.41 17.20
CA ASN A 140 -9.60 8.47 16.59
C ASN A 140 -9.82 9.81 17.31
N ARG A 141 -11.08 10.21 17.53
CA ARG A 141 -11.44 11.50 18.16
C ARG A 141 -10.95 11.63 19.60
N ILE A 142 -10.92 10.54 20.36
CA ILE A 142 -10.42 10.52 21.74
C ILE A 142 -8.91 10.24 21.83
N ASN A 143 -8.20 10.14 20.70
CA ASN A 143 -6.76 9.94 20.72
C ASN A 143 -6.05 11.21 21.17
N VAL A 144 -5.64 11.25 22.44
CA VAL A 144 -4.90 12.38 23.04
C VAL A 144 -3.59 11.96 23.72
N TYR A 145 -3.25 10.67 23.64
CA TYR A 145 -2.06 10.10 24.26
C TYR A 145 -1.60 8.83 23.50
N PRO A 146 -0.28 8.60 23.31
CA PRO A 146 0.81 9.56 23.57
C PRO A 146 0.84 10.71 22.56
N ILE A 147 0.22 10.53 21.39
CA ILE A 147 0.18 11.51 20.31
C ILE A 147 -1.28 11.72 19.91
N ALA A 148 -1.68 12.99 19.73
CA ALA A 148 -3.03 13.38 19.34
C ALA A 148 -3.18 13.46 17.80
N ASP A 149 -2.73 12.40 17.11
CA ASP A 149 -2.73 12.28 15.64
C ASP A 149 -4.08 11.84 15.03
N GLY A 150 -5.02 11.40 15.87
CA GLY A 150 -6.30 10.86 15.44
C GLY A 150 -6.25 9.50 14.75
N ASP A 151 -5.24 8.66 15.00
CA ASP A 151 -5.02 7.41 14.24
C ASP A 151 -5.43 6.09 14.95
N THR A 152 -5.64 6.10 16.28
CA THR A 152 -5.70 4.87 17.09
C THR A 152 -6.75 3.86 16.60
N GLY A 153 -7.95 4.32 16.26
CA GLY A 153 -9.01 3.49 15.70
C GLY A 153 -8.64 2.89 14.34
N ALA A 154 -7.93 3.65 13.49
CA ALA A 154 -7.42 3.14 12.21
C ALA A 154 -6.34 2.06 12.43
N ASN A 155 -5.39 2.29 13.33
CA ASN A 155 -4.34 1.32 13.70
C ASN A 155 -4.92 0.01 14.25
N MET A 156 -5.89 0.08 15.18
CA MET A 156 -6.55 -1.11 15.73
C MET A 156 -7.44 -1.80 14.70
N LYS A 157 -8.12 -1.06 13.81
CA LYS A 157 -8.88 -1.63 12.68
C LYS A 157 -7.98 -2.40 11.72
N VAL A 158 -6.84 -1.83 11.33
CA VAL A 158 -5.85 -2.50 10.47
C VAL A 158 -5.35 -3.79 11.13
N CYS A 159 -5.00 -3.70 12.43
CA CYS A 159 -4.54 -4.85 13.21
C CYS A 159 -5.52 -6.03 13.15
N LEU A 160 -6.83 -5.77 13.26
CA LEU A 160 -7.87 -6.82 13.36
C LEU A 160 -8.60 -7.19 12.05
N LYS A 161 -8.67 -6.31 11.05
CA LYS A 161 -9.51 -6.51 9.84
C LYS A 161 -9.12 -7.76 9.06
N LEU A 162 -7.83 -7.95 8.77
CA LEU A 162 -7.36 -9.12 8.04
C LEU A 162 -7.39 -10.42 8.86
N PRO A 163 -6.97 -10.46 10.15
CA PRO A 163 -7.20 -11.64 10.98
C PRO A 163 -8.67 -12.07 11.04
N ALA A 164 -9.59 -11.14 11.29
CA ALA A 164 -11.03 -11.45 11.36
C ALA A 164 -11.58 -11.95 10.01
N ARG A 165 -11.08 -11.44 8.88
CA ARG A 165 -11.38 -11.97 7.54
C ARG A 165 -10.88 -13.41 7.39
N ASN A 166 -9.65 -13.68 7.84
CA ASN A 166 -9.02 -14.98 7.68
C ASN A 166 -9.69 -16.08 8.51
N LEU A 167 -10.19 -15.76 9.71
CA LEU A 167 -10.98 -16.69 10.54
C LEU A 167 -12.29 -17.15 9.87
N ILE A 168 -12.86 -16.34 8.97
CA ILE A 168 -14.04 -16.70 8.16
C ILE A 168 -13.64 -17.61 6.98
N LEU A 169 -12.46 -17.38 6.40
CA LEU A 169 -11.98 -18.08 5.20
C LEU A 169 -11.31 -19.44 5.52
N ASP A 170 -10.69 -19.58 6.68
CA ASP A 170 -10.09 -20.81 7.21
C ASP A 170 -10.66 -21.17 8.60
N PRO A 171 -11.95 -21.55 8.69
CA PRO A 171 -12.57 -21.92 9.96
C PRO A 171 -12.00 -23.22 10.51
N SER A 172 -11.83 -23.30 11.83
CA SER A 172 -11.25 -24.45 12.53
C SER A 172 -12.02 -24.75 13.81
N SER A 173 -12.23 -26.04 14.12
CA SER A 173 -12.78 -26.51 15.41
C SER A 173 -11.77 -26.42 16.54
N SER A 174 -10.46 -26.45 16.24
CA SER A 174 -9.41 -26.39 17.25
C SER A 174 -9.19 -24.97 17.76
N ILE A 175 -9.40 -24.74 19.05
CA ILE A 175 -9.20 -23.43 19.70
C ILE A 175 -7.74 -22.94 19.57
N LEU A 176 -6.76 -23.83 19.72
CA LEU A 176 -5.34 -23.50 19.57
C LEU A 176 -5.01 -23.05 18.14
N ARG A 177 -5.51 -23.76 17.11
CA ARG A 177 -5.28 -23.34 15.71
C ARG A 177 -5.87 -21.97 15.44
N VAL A 178 -7.05 -21.65 16.00
CA VAL A 178 -7.68 -20.33 15.86
C VAL A 178 -6.89 -19.24 16.57
N ALA A 179 -6.44 -19.49 17.81
CA ALA A 179 -5.61 -18.55 18.55
C ALA A 179 -4.26 -18.30 17.86
N SER A 180 -3.58 -19.35 17.40
CA SER A 180 -2.32 -19.25 16.65
C SER A 180 -2.49 -18.56 15.29
N ASN A 181 -3.57 -18.84 14.55
CA ASN A 181 -3.89 -18.14 13.31
C ASN A 181 -4.11 -16.64 13.56
N MET A 182 -4.83 -16.29 14.63
CA MET A 182 -5.07 -14.91 15.04
C MET A 182 -3.75 -14.22 15.42
N ALA A 183 -2.94 -14.84 16.28
CA ALA A 183 -1.63 -14.34 16.72
C ALA A 183 -0.70 -14.06 15.53
N ALA A 184 -0.57 -15.02 14.61
CA ALA A 184 0.21 -14.86 13.38
C ALA A 184 -0.25 -13.66 12.53
N ASP A 185 -1.56 -13.51 12.34
CA ASP A 185 -2.10 -12.42 11.52
C ASP A 185 -1.98 -11.05 12.21
N VAL A 186 -2.27 -10.92 13.51
CA VAL A 186 -2.11 -9.63 14.21
C VAL A 186 -0.64 -9.23 14.32
N LEU A 187 0.28 -10.19 14.39
CA LEU A 187 1.71 -9.92 14.43
C LEU A 187 2.22 -9.28 13.12
N LEU A 188 1.66 -9.70 11.98
CA LEU A 188 1.95 -9.11 10.67
C LEU A 188 1.29 -7.74 10.50
N ASN A 189 0.05 -7.58 10.97
CA ASN A 189 -0.79 -6.40 10.71
C ASN A 189 -0.68 -5.29 11.78
N GLY A 190 -0.20 -5.60 12.99
CA GLY A 190 -0.04 -4.67 14.11
C GLY A 190 0.89 -3.51 13.77
N GLN A 191 0.32 -2.31 13.78
CA GLN A 191 0.91 -1.03 13.40
C GLN A 191 0.48 0.08 14.37
N GLY A 192 1.29 1.13 14.46
CA GLY A 192 1.20 2.14 15.51
C GLY A 192 1.36 1.55 16.92
N ASN A 193 1.26 2.41 17.94
CA ASN A 193 1.33 1.97 19.34
C ASN A 193 0.12 1.09 19.70
N SER A 194 -1.09 1.60 19.47
CA SER A 194 -2.35 0.95 19.81
C SER A 194 -2.57 -0.39 19.09
N GLY A 195 -2.25 -0.47 17.80
CA GLY A 195 -2.34 -1.72 17.04
C GLY A 195 -1.24 -2.73 17.38
N THR A 196 -0.03 -2.27 17.72
CA THR A 196 1.05 -3.16 18.18
C THR A 196 0.72 -3.74 19.56
N ILE A 197 0.38 -2.93 20.57
CA ILE A 197 0.07 -3.44 21.91
C ILE A 197 -1.15 -4.38 21.89
N LEU A 198 -2.16 -4.08 21.07
CA LEU A 198 -3.28 -4.99 20.83
C LEU A 198 -2.83 -6.34 20.25
N SER A 199 -1.83 -6.37 19.36
CA SER A 199 -1.29 -7.63 18.82
C SER A 199 -0.62 -8.50 19.89
N HIS A 200 0.08 -7.90 20.87
CA HIS A 200 0.70 -8.63 21.99
C HIS A 200 -0.34 -9.39 22.84
N PHE A 201 -1.57 -8.87 22.97
CA PHE A 201 -2.63 -9.53 23.73
C PHE A 201 -3.03 -10.87 23.08
N TYR A 202 -3.33 -10.88 21.78
CA TYR A 202 -3.71 -12.11 21.08
C TYR A 202 -2.54 -13.09 20.93
N VAL A 203 -1.31 -12.60 20.76
CA VAL A 203 -0.10 -13.41 20.80
C VAL A 203 0.04 -14.10 22.17
N SER A 204 -0.06 -13.34 23.26
CA SER A 204 0.06 -13.84 24.62
C SER A 204 -1.04 -14.87 24.94
N LEU A 205 -2.27 -14.65 24.42
CA LEU A 205 -3.38 -15.60 24.54
C LEU A 205 -3.11 -16.91 23.81
N ALA A 206 -2.53 -16.87 22.60
CA ALA A 206 -2.16 -18.06 21.84
C ALA A 206 -1.03 -18.85 22.53
N GLU A 207 0.01 -18.16 23.02
CA GLU A 207 1.08 -18.80 23.82
C GLU A 207 0.47 -19.51 25.05
N VAL A 208 -0.36 -18.82 25.85
CA VAL A 208 -0.97 -19.39 27.08
C VAL A 208 -1.88 -20.58 26.78
N ILE A 209 -2.68 -20.55 25.72
CA ILE A 209 -3.53 -21.69 25.33
C ILE A 209 -2.67 -22.90 24.94
N GLY A 210 -1.54 -22.68 24.25
CA GLY A 210 -0.59 -23.73 23.87
C GLY A 210 0.16 -24.32 25.07
N ASP A 211 0.81 -23.46 25.87
CA ASP A 211 1.71 -23.84 26.97
C ASP A 211 0.99 -24.64 28.07
N ASP A 212 -0.18 -24.17 28.51
CA ASP A 212 -0.80 -24.63 29.75
C ASP A 212 -1.91 -25.68 29.59
N TYR A 213 -2.58 -25.73 28.42
CA TYR A 213 -3.81 -26.50 28.25
C TYR A 213 -3.82 -27.45 27.04
N MET A 214 -2.85 -27.34 26.12
CA MET A 214 -2.89 -28.05 24.85
C MET A 214 -1.54 -28.64 24.40
N SER A 215 -0.91 -29.43 25.28
CA SER A 215 0.10 -30.41 24.87
C SER A 215 -0.56 -31.64 24.20
N ILE A 216 -1.17 -31.40 23.03
CA ILE A 216 -1.79 -32.35 22.09
C ILE A 216 -3.17 -32.90 22.52
N ASP A 217 -4.16 -32.83 21.59
CA ASP A 217 -5.50 -33.47 21.59
C ASP A 217 -6.73 -32.87 22.33
N SER A 218 -6.75 -31.61 22.80
CA SER A 218 -7.98 -30.99 23.36
C SER A 218 -8.52 -29.78 22.58
N ASP A 219 -9.35 -29.99 21.55
CA ASP A 219 -9.86 -28.93 20.65
C ASP A 219 -10.67 -27.78 21.31
N SER A 220 -11.02 -27.87 22.60
CA SER A 220 -11.79 -26.84 23.32
C SER A 220 -11.33 -26.66 24.78
N LEU A 221 -11.62 -25.49 25.36
CA LEU A 221 -11.47 -25.19 26.79
C LEU A 221 -12.83 -25.03 27.46
N SER A 222 -12.98 -25.34 28.74
CA SER A 222 -14.13 -24.90 29.55
C SER A 222 -14.09 -23.38 29.80
N ILE A 223 -15.22 -22.80 30.22
CA ILE A 223 -15.31 -21.38 30.57
C ILE A 223 -14.28 -20.99 31.65
N ASN A 224 -14.09 -21.82 32.67
CA ASN A 224 -13.10 -21.58 33.73
C ASN A 224 -11.66 -21.71 33.22
N GLU A 225 -11.35 -22.70 32.39
CA GLU A 225 -10.02 -22.84 31.75
C GLU A 225 -9.71 -21.61 30.87
N PHE A 226 -10.69 -21.13 30.08
CA PHE A 226 -10.52 -19.93 29.27
C PHE A 226 -10.40 -18.64 30.11
N ALA A 227 -11.14 -18.51 31.21
CA ALA A 227 -10.97 -17.40 32.16
C ALA A 227 -9.57 -17.38 32.80
N GLN A 228 -9.03 -18.56 33.11
CA GLN A 228 -7.66 -18.71 33.59
C GLN A 228 -6.63 -18.36 32.49
N CYS A 229 -6.87 -18.74 31.23
CA CYS A 229 -6.06 -18.30 30.09
C CYS A 229 -6.05 -16.76 29.96
N LEU A 230 -7.21 -16.11 30.05
CA LEU A 230 -7.32 -14.66 30.01
C LEU A 230 -6.50 -14.02 31.14
N SER A 231 -6.63 -14.49 32.39
CA SER A 231 -5.86 -13.96 33.51
C SER A 231 -4.34 -14.08 33.32
N LYS A 232 -3.86 -15.24 32.84
CA LYS A 232 -2.43 -15.43 32.52
C LYS A 232 -1.98 -14.54 31.35
N THR A 233 -2.85 -14.32 30.36
CA THR A 233 -2.61 -13.39 29.25
C THR A 233 -2.45 -11.95 29.77
N GLY A 234 -3.34 -11.50 30.66
CA GLY A 234 -3.23 -10.20 31.32
C GLY A 234 -1.92 -10.04 32.11
N ALA A 235 -1.46 -11.10 32.79
CA ALA A 235 -0.18 -11.09 33.50
C ALA A 235 1.04 -10.94 32.57
N LYS A 236 0.97 -11.43 31.32
CA LYS A 236 2.00 -11.22 30.27
C LYS A 236 1.98 -9.80 29.68
N MET A 237 0.87 -9.07 29.74
CA MET A 237 0.75 -7.74 29.11
C MET A 237 1.71 -6.68 29.68
N LYS A 238 2.16 -6.82 30.93
CA LYS A 238 3.21 -5.96 31.52
C LYS A 238 4.54 -6.06 30.76
N ASP A 239 4.81 -7.23 30.14
CA ASP A 239 6.05 -7.55 29.42
C ASP A 239 5.91 -7.25 27.91
N ALA A 240 4.78 -6.64 27.49
CA ALA A 240 4.55 -6.26 26.09
C ALA A 240 5.40 -5.07 25.64
N VAL A 241 5.80 -4.19 26.57
CA VAL A 241 6.68 -3.04 26.32
C VAL A 241 7.65 -2.87 27.49
N SER A 242 8.81 -2.26 27.27
CA SER A 242 9.84 -2.10 28.31
C SER A 242 9.40 -1.22 29.49
N ASN A 243 8.55 -0.22 29.24
CA ASN A 243 8.02 0.72 30.22
C ASN A 243 6.48 0.74 30.15
N PRO A 244 5.78 -0.21 30.80
CA PRO A 244 4.32 -0.27 30.77
C PRO A 244 3.72 0.90 31.57
N GLN A 245 2.76 1.61 30.97
CA GLN A 245 2.10 2.76 31.58
C GLN A 245 0.74 2.43 32.18
N GLU A 246 0.51 2.92 33.39
CA GLU A 246 -0.80 2.88 34.05
C GLU A 246 -1.79 3.85 33.39
N GLY A 247 -3.06 3.48 33.35
CA GLY A 247 -4.09 4.25 32.66
C GLY A 247 -4.06 4.09 31.12
N THR A 248 -3.57 2.96 30.62
CA THR A 248 -3.53 2.64 29.19
C THR A 248 -4.17 1.28 28.90
N ILE A 249 -4.27 0.91 27.63
CA ILE A 249 -4.59 -0.46 27.17
C ILE A 249 -3.84 -1.56 27.94
N ILE A 250 -2.60 -1.31 28.41
CA ILE A 250 -1.81 -2.29 29.16
C ILE A 250 -2.40 -2.54 30.55
N SER A 251 -2.65 -1.49 31.34
CA SER A 251 -3.24 -1.65 32.68
C SER A 251 -4.66 -2.18 32.59
N VAL A 252 -5.48 -1.66 31.66
CA VAL A 252 -6.87 -2.12 31.48
C VAL A 252 -6.96 -3.59 31.06
N SER A 253 -6.11 -4.05 30.13
CA SER A 253 -6.08 -5.47 29.74
C SER A 253 -5.50 -6.38 30.82
N ARG A 254 -4.45 -5.94 31.54
CA ARG A 254 -3.89 -6.64 32.71
C ARG A 254 -4.94 -6.83 33.80
N ASP A 255 -5.52 -5.73 34.28
CA ASP A 255 -6.33 -5.71 35.49
C ASP A 255 -7.73 -6.28 35.27
N SER A 256 -8.32 -6.11 34.08
CA SER A 256 -9.60 -6.74 33.75
C SER A 256 -9.50 -8.26 33.64
N CYS A 257 -8.42 -8.76 33.03
CA CYS A 257 -8.16 -10.18 32.93
C CYS A 257 -7.75 -10.81 34.28
N ALA A 258 -6.94 -10.13 35.09
CA ALA A 258 -6.56 -10.63 36.41
C ALA A 258 -7.77 -10.76 37.35
N GLN A 259 -8.71 -9.82 37.32
CA GLN A 259 -9.92 -9.85 38.15
C GLN A 259 -10.95 -10.91 37.72
N LEU A 260 -10.94 -11.38 36.47
CA LEU A 260 -11.77 -12.51 36.06
C LEU A 260 -11.44 -13.79 36.84
N TRP A 261 -10.15 -14.03 37.10
CA TRP A 261 -9.68 -15.24 37.77
C TRP A 261 -8.79 -14.90 38.97
N ASN A 262 -9.42 -14.65 40.11
CA ASN A 262 -8.71 -14.59 41.38
C ASN A 262 -8.45 -16.00 41.91
N PHE A 263 -7.19 -16.39 42.07
CA PHE A 263 -6.81 -17.74 42.56
C PHE A 263 -7.38 -18.09 43.94
N ASP A 264 -7.61 -17.12 44.83
CA ASP A 264 -8.16 -17.36 46.16
C ASP A 264 -9.69 -17.53 46.16
N LYS A 265 -10.35 -17.02 45.12
CA LYS A 265 -11.82 -17.08 44.90
C LYS A 265 -12.10 -17.06 43.40
N PRO A 266 -11.97 -18.20 42.69
CA PRO A 266 -12.26 -18.23 41.27
C PRO A 266 -13.72 -17.86 41.05
N SER A 267 -13.94 -16.88 40.18
CA SER A 267 -15.26 -16.56 39.64
C SER A 267 -15.74 -17.76 38.84
N ASN A 268 -16.50 -18.67 39.46
CA ASN A 268 -17.07 -19.81 38.77
C ASN A 268 -18.13 -19.31 37.78
N HIS A 269 -17.72 -19.13 36.53
CA HIS A 269 -18.60 -18.77 35.43
C HIS A 269 -19.21 -20.04 34.86
N SER A 270 -20.53 -20.18 34.99
CA SER A 270 -21.25 -21.41 34.62
C SER A 270 -21.36 -21.58 33.10
N ASN A 271 -21.30 -20.46 32.36
CA ASN A 271 -21.50 -20.40 30.91
C ASN A 271 -20.80 -19.16 30.31
N LEU A 272 -20.73 -19.13 28.98
CA LEU A 272 -20.09 -18.05 28.22
C LEU A 272 -20.70 -16.67 28.49
N LYS A 273 -22.03 -16.58 28.68
CA LYS A 273 -22.72 -15.31 28.91
C LYS A 273 -22.31 -14.68 30.25
N GLU A 274 -22.23 -15.47 31.31
CA GLU A 274 -21.74 -15.03 32.63
C GLU A 274 -20.30 -14.52 32.57
N LEU A 275 -19.41 -15.22 31.85
CA LEU A 275 -18.02 -14.79 31.65
C LEU A 275 -17.95 -13.45 30.91
N LEU A 276 -18.66 -13.31 29.79
CA LEU A 276 -18.62 -12.09 28.97
C LEU A 276 -19.23 -10.88 29.69
N HIS A 277 -20.31 -11.06 30.46
CA HIS A 277 -20.85 -9.98 31.31
C HIS A 277 -19.84 -9.53 32.36
N ALA A 278 -19.19 -10.47 33.07
CA ALA A 278 -18.19 -10.15 34.07
C ALA A 278 -16.98 -9.44 33.45
N TRP A 279 -16.45 -9.98 32.34
CA TRP A 279 -15.28 -9.38 31.66
C TRP A 279 -15.57 -7.96 31.20
N ASN A 280 -16.70 -7.74 30.51
CA ASN A 280 -17.10 -6.41 30.05
C ASN A 280 -17.31 -5.44 31.21
N ALA A 281 -17.97 -5.87 32.29
CA ALA A 281 -18.21 -5.01 33.45
C ALA A 281 -16.91 -4.58 34.14
N ILE A 282 -15.96 -5.50 34.32
CA ILE A 282 -14.65 -5.20 34.90
C ILE A 282 -13.85 -4.31 33.94
N ALA A 283 -13.78 -4.65 32.65
CA ALA A 283 -13.00 -3.90 31.66
C ALA A 283 -13.52 -2.46 31.48
N GLN A 284 -14.84 -2.25 31.50
CA GLN A 284 -15.45 -0.91 31.57
C GLN A 284 -15.06 -0.17 32.86
N SER A 285 -15.06 -0.85 34.02
CA SER A 285 -14.63 -0.27 35.30
C SER A 285 -13.16 0.15 35.32
N GLU A 286 -12.26 -0.63 34.70
CA GLU A 286 -10.85 -0.24 34.55
C GLU A 286 -10.67 0.91 33.55
N LEU A 287 -11.41 0.91 32.44
CA LEU A 287 -11.41 2.02 31.47
C LEU A 287 -11.81 3.36 32.11
N GLN A 288 -12.78 3.37 33.02
CA GLN A 288 -13.17 4.60 33.73
C GLN A 288 -12.10 5.12 34.71
N LYS A 289 -11.06 4.35 35.03
CA LYS A 289 -9.93 4.79 35.87
C LYS A 289 -8.78 5.40 35.06
N THR A 290 -8.72 5.18 33.74
CA THR A 290 -7.62 5.72 32.93
C THR A 290 -7.44 7.24 33.04
N PRO A 291 -8.51 8.08 33.16
CA PRO A 291 -8.36 9.52 33.35
C PRO A 291 -7.56 9.90 34.60
N ASP A 292 -7.73 9.15 35.68
CA ASP A 292 -7.04 9.35 36.96
C ASP A 292 -5.63 8.75 37.00
N GLN A 293 -5.42 7.63 36.30
CA GLN A 293 -4.20 6.83 36.36
C GLN A 293 -3.07 7.38 35.49
N LEU A 294 -3.37 7.92 34.31
CA LEU A 294 -2.34 8.29 33.34
C LEU A 294 -1.76 9.68 33.61
N ILE A 295 -0.62 9.72 34.28
CA ILE A 295 0.08 10.94 34.68
C ILE A 295 1.35 11.11 33.84
N VAL A 296 1.36 12.12 32.97
CA VAL A 296 2.52 12.51 32.15
C VAL A 296 3.04 13.85 32.66
N ASN A 297 4.31 13.92 33.05
CA ASN A 297 4.94 15.15 33.59
C ASN A 297 4.16 15.81 34.76
N GLY A 298 3.52 15.00 35.60
CA GLY A 298 2.69 15.49 36.72
C GLY A 298 1.28 15.96 36.31
N VAL A 299 0.90 15.84 35.05
CA VAL A 299 -0.42 16.17 34.52
C VAL A 299 -1.19 14.90 34.18
N LYS A 300 -2.43 14.78 34.68
CA LYS A 300 -3.38 13.77 34.18
C LYS A 300 -3.91 14.18 32.82
N VAL A 301 -3.29 13.70 31.75
CA VAL A 301 -3.55 14.16 30.38
C VAL A 301 -4.97 13.83 29.92
N LEU A 302 -5.46 12.64 30.30
CA LEU A 302 -6.80 12.14 29.98
C LEU A 302 -7.91 12.88 30.77
N GLU A 303 -7.76 13.08 32.09
CA GLU A 303 -8.70 13.91 32.88
C GLU A 303 -8.79 15.33 32.32
N LYS A 304 -7.64 15.95 32.00
CA LYS A 304 -7.58 17.31 31.42
C LYS A 304 -8.31 17.41 30.08
N ALA A 305 -8.23 16.37 29.25
CA ALA A 305 -8.91 16.30 27.96
C ALA A 305 -10.39 15.85 28.06
N GLY A 306 -10.84 15.37 29.23
CA GLY A 306 -12.20 14.89 29.44
C GLY A 306 -12.51 13.56 28.74
N VAL A 307 -11.48 12.74 28.46
CA VAL A 307 -11.60 11.47 27.72
C VAL A 307 -10.94 10.30 28.47
N VAL A 308 -11.26 9.08 28.06
CA VAL A 308 -10.57 7.84 28.47
C VAL A 308 -9.46 7.48 27.47
N ASP A 309 -8.59 6.54 27.81
CA ASP A 309 -7.53 6.07 26.90
C ASP A 309 -8.13 5.45 25.62
N SER A 310 -7.66 5.90 24.46
CA SER A 310 -8.14 5.50 23.15
C SER A 310 -7.88 4.02 22.88
N GLY A 311 -6.67 3.53 23.19
CA GLY A 311 -6.29 2.13 23.05
C GLY A 311 -7.10 1.21 23.96
N ALA A 312 -7.26 1.58 25.24
CA ALA A 312 -8.06 0.84 26.20
C ALA A 312 -9.54 0.80 25.78
N ALA A 313 -10.12 1.91 25.33
CA ALA A 313 -11.49 1.95 24.82
C ALA A 313 -11.67 0.97 23.65
N GLY A 314 -10.71 0.90 22.72
CA GLY A 314 -10.72 -0.08 21.64
C GLY A 314 -10.69 -1.53 22.13
N PHE A 315 -9.86 -1.85 23.13
CA PHE A 315 -9.83 -3.17 23.76
C PHE A 315 -11.17 -3.53 24.43
N VAL A 316 -11.78 -2.58 25.16
CA VAL A 316 -13.10 -2.77 25.76
C VAL A 316 -14.19 -2.95 24.69
N TYR A 317 -14.11 -2.25 23.55
CA TYR A 317 -15.04 -2.46 22.43
C TYR A 317 -14.91 -3.84 21.78
N CYS A 318 -13.73 -4.47 21.79
CA CYS A 318 -13.63 -5.88 21.40
C CYS A 318 -14.45 -6.79 22.33
N ILE A 319 -14.39 -6.57 23.65
CA ILE A 319 -15.13 -7.37 24.64
C ILE A 319 -16.64 -7.06 24.57
N GLU A 320 -17.02 -5.80 24.41
CA GLU A 320 -18.41 -5.38 24.23
C GLU A 320 -19.02 -6.04 22.98
N GLY A 321 -18.27 -6.14 21.87
CA GLY A 321 -18.71 -6.83 20.66
C GLY A 321 -18.98 -8.32 20.87
N MET A 322 -18.13 -9.00 21.63
CA MET A 322 -18.36 -10.39 22.05
C MET A 322 -19.65 -10.55 22.87
N LEU A 323 -19.85 -9.65 23.85
CA LEU A 323 -21.04 -9.68 24.71
C LEU A 323 -22.32 -9.36 23.91
N LEU A 324 -22.31 -8.33 23.07
CA LEU A 324 -23.45 -7.96 22.23
C LEU A 324 -23.85 -9.11 21.29
N ALA A 325 -22.89 -9.88 20.76
CA ALA A 325 -23.19 -11.07 19.96
C ALA A 325 -23.78 -12.20 20.82
N ALA A 326 -23.26 -12.42 22.03
CA ALA A 326 -23.81 -13.38 22.98
C ALA A 326 -25.24 -13.03 23.47
N GLU A 327 -25.60 -11.75 23.49
CA GLU A 327 -26.95 -11.28 23.78
C GLU A 327 -27.88 -11.23 22.56
N GLY A 328 -27.38 -11.50 21.35
CA GLY A 328 -28.13 -11.29 20.10
C GLY A 328 -28.44 -9.82 19.79
N LYS A 329 -27.75 -8.88 20.45
CA LYS A 329 -27.92 -7.41 20.34
C LYS A 329 -26.84 -6.73 19.51
N LEU A 330 -25.92 -7.46 18.88
CA LEU A 330 -25.00 -6.88 17.91
C LEU A 330 -25.79 -6.53 16.64
N LEU A 331 -26.40 -5.34 16.65
CA LEU A 331 -27.52 -4.92 15.80
C LEU A 331 -27.28 -5.01 14.28
N GLU A 332 -26.02 -5.11 13.84
CA GLU A 332 -25.60 -5.19 12.44
C GLU A 332 -24.50 -6.26 12.24
N ALA A 333 -24.52 -7.34 13.02
CA ALA A 333 -23.40 -8.29 13.25
C ALA A 333 -22.62 -8.81 12.03
N PHE A 334 -23.21 -8.81 10.83
CA PHE A 334 -22.49 -9.09 9.59
C PHE A 334 -22.97 -8.17 8.46
N ASP A 335 -22.52 -6.92 8.50
CA ASP A 335 -22.39 -6.14 7.27
C ASP A 335 -21.50 -6.93 6.27
N PRO A 336 -21.97 -7.29 5.07
CA PRO A 336 -21.13 -7.88 4.02
C PRO A 336 -20.02 -6.93 3.57
N ASN A 337 -20.11 -5.65 3.93
CA ASN A 337 -19.08 -4.64 3.70
C ASN A 337 -18.08 -4.52 4.87
N LEU A 338 -18.21 -5.29 5.97
CA LEU A 338 -17.29 -5.31 7.13
C LEU A 338 -15.81 -5.51 6.74
N PHE A 339 -15.57 -6.23 5.62
CA PHE A 339 -14.25 -6.45 5.05
C PHE A 339 -13.97 -5.64 3.78
N LYS A 340 -14.98 -4.98 3.20
CA LYS A 340 -14.78 -4.16 2.00
C LYS A 340 -13.90 -2.96 2.28
N THR A 341 -13.19 -2.53 1.25
CA THR A 341 -12.39 -1.31 1.23
C THR A 341 -13.26 -0.16 0.70
N GLY A 342 -13.82 0.64 1.60
CA GLY A 342 -14.66 1.79 1.26
C GLY A 342 -14.96 2.63 2.50
N VAL A 343 -14.59 3.91 2.43
CA VAL A 343 -14.64 4.88 3.55
C VAL A 343 -16.07 5.33 3.85
N ARG A 344 -16.30 5.75 5.10
CA ARG A 344 -17.34 6.73 5.45
C ARG A 344 -16.72 7.86 6.26
N ASN A 345 -17.23 9.08 6.06
CA ASN A 345 -16.55 10.32 6.41
C ASN A 345 -16.64 10.65 7.91
N ALA A 346 -15.58 11.26 8.44
CA ALA A 346 -15.63 12.11 9.64
C ALA A 346 -15.03 13.49 9.31
N THR A 347 -15.90 14.44 8.93
CA THR A 347 -15.57 15.87 8.85
C THR A 347 -15.89 16.54 10.18
N GLY A 348 -14.96 17.28 10.76
CA GLY A 348 -15.19 18.12 11.93
C GLY A 348 -13.91 18.84 12.36
N ASP A 349 -13.99 20.16 12.48
CA ASP A 349 -12.90 21.01 12.97
C ASP A 349 -12.47 20.63 14.39
N ASP A 350 -11.17 20.79 14.69
CA ASP A 350 -10.74 21.84 15.62
C ASP A 350 -9.26 22.19 15.39
N ASN A 351 -8.92 23.48 15.44
CA ASN A 351 -7.54 23.95 15.42
C ASN A 351 -6.93 23.91 16.84
N ASP A 352 -5.61 24.06 16.91
CA ASP A 352 -4.77 24.21 18.11
C ASP A 352 -4.30 22.91 18.80
N LEU A 353 -3.19 22.35 18.28
CA LEU A 353 -2.32 21.44 19.02
C LEU A 353 -0.90 22.01 19.08
N ALA A 354 -0.36 22.11 20.29
CA ALA A 354 0.97 22.66 20.55
C ALA A 354 1.73 21.82 21.58
N MET A 355 3.02 21.59 21.27
CA MET A 355 4.07 21.04 22.12
C MET A 355 4.02 19.53 22.45
N ILE A 356 5.22 19.01 22.73
CA ILE A 356 5.68 17.62 22.63
C ILE A 356 5.81 17.00 24.03
N GLU A 357 5.51 15.70 24.21
CA GLU A 357 6.40 14.73 24.91
C GLU A 357 5.88 13.25 24.96
N ASP A 358 6.77 12.36 24.50
CA ASP A 358 6.97 10.92 24.78
C ASP A 358 5.94 9.80 24.43
N HIS A 359 6.34 8.92 23.49
CA HIS A 359 6.84 7.60 23.91
C HIS A 359 7.88 6.99 22.93
N ASN A 360 9.17 7.17 23.24
CA ASN A 360 10.37 6.52 22.66
C ASN A 360 10.59 6.50 21.13
N VAL A 361 9.69 7.03 20.30
CA VAL A 361 10.02 7.41 18.91
C VAL A 361 10.84 8.71 18.88
N CYS A 362 10.79 9.54 19.94
CA CYS A 362 11.42 10.87 19.96
C CYS A 362 12.91 10.89 20.36
N ASP A 363 13.31 10.07 21.35
CA ASP A 363 14.67 10.08 21.93
C ASP A 363 15.69 9.20 21.20
N SER A 364 15.25 8.37 20.24
CA SER A 364 16.20 7.60 19.44
C SER A 364 17.08 8.54 18.62
N LYS A 365 18.40 8.32 18.73
CA LYS A 365 19.44 9.01 17.93
C LYS A 365 19.50 8.50 16.48
N TYR A 366 18.67 7.52 16.14
CA TYR A 366 18.63 6.87 14.84
C TYR A 366 17.43 7.37 14.02
N GLN A 367 17.60 7.41 12.69
CA GLN A 367 16.66 8.01 11.75
C GLN A 367 15.53 7.05 11.33
N PHE A 368 15.79 5.74 11.27
CA PHE A 368 14.83 4.79 10.71
C PHE A 368 14.20 3.87 11.76
N CYS A 369 12.88 3.84 11.77
CA CYS A 369 12.10 2.76 12.37
C CYS A 369 12.12 1.57 11.42
N THR A 370 12.67 0.44 11.88
CA THR A 370 12.91 -0.74 11.05
C THR A 370 12.19 -1.94 11.65
N GLU A 371 11.31 -2.60 10.90
CA GLU A 371 10.65 -3.84 11.33
C GLU A 371 10.95 -5.00 10.39
N ALA A 372 11.20 -6.18 10.96
CA ALA A 372 11.23 -7.46 10.28
C ALA A 372 10.19 -8.41 10.89
N VAL A 373 9.63 -9.31 10.09
CA VAL A 373 8.99 -10.54 10.61
C VAL A 373 9.64 -11.72 9.91
N ILE A 374 10.28 -12.60 10.68
CA ILE A 374 10.97 -13.79 10.17
C ILE A 374 10.26 -15.05 10.64
N LEU A 375 10.36 -16.13 9.84
CA LEU A 375 10.14 -17.48 10.38
C LEU A 375 11.45 -17.96 10.96
N LEU A 376 11.44 -18.52 12.16
CA LEU A 376 12.63 -19.13 12.73
C LEU A 376 13.01 -20.39 11.96
N LYS A 377 14.29 -20.52 11.69
CA LYS A 377 14.91 -21.72 11.15
C LYS A 377 14.86 -22.86 12.17
N ASP A 378 14.75 -24.10 11.71
CA ASP A 378 14.72 -25.28 12.58
C ASP A 378 15.90 -25.28 13.57
N GLY A 379 15.57 -25.39 14.87
CA GLY A 379 16.54 -25.34 15.98
C GLY A 379 16.90 -23.94 16.48
N VAL A 380 16.40 -22.87 15.87
CA VAL A 380 16.51 -21.49 16.36
C VAL A 380 15.27 -21.13 17.19
N THR A 381 15.48 -20.51 18.35
CA THR A 381 14.42 -20.09 19.27
C THR A 381 14.25 -18.57 19.29
N LYS A 382 13.12 -18.10 19.85
CA LYS A 382 12.89 -16.67 20.17
C LYS A 382 14.05 -16.07 20.98
N LYS A 383 14.67 -16.86 21.86
CA LYS A 383 15.80 -16.43 22.69
C LYS A 383 17.07 -16.21 21.88
N ASP A 384 17.40 -17.07 20.91
CA ASP A 384 18.61 -16.89 20.11
C ASP A 384 18.58 -15.58 19.29
N VAL A 385 17.39 -15.13 18.90
CA VAL A 385 17.19 -13.82 18.25
C VAL A 385 17.34 -12.67 19.24
N ILE A 386 16.85 -12.79 20.48
CA ILE A 386 17.09 -11.81 21.56
C ILE A 386 18.60 -11.71 21.87
N ASP A 387 19.26 -12.85 22.09
CA ASP A 387 20.69 -12.91 22.39
C ASP A 387 21.51 -12.30 21.22
N MET A 388 21.11 -12.52 19.95
CA MET A 388 21.70 -11.84 18.78
C MET A 388 21.48 -10.32 18.82
N ILE A 389 20.28 -9.85 19.16
CA ILE A 389 20.01 -8.42 19.24
C ILE A 389 20.87 -7.76 20.31
N ASP A 390 20.93 -8.33 21.52
CA ASP A 390 21.66 -7.79 22.67
C ASP A 390 23.18 -7.79 22.47
N THR A 391 23.70 -8.64 21.57
CA THR A 391 25.14 -8.78 21.29
C THR A 391 25.58 -8.15 19.98
N GLU A 392 24.84 -8.37 18.88
CA GLU A 392 25.19 -7.95 17.52
C GLU A 392 24.49 -6.67 17.04
N CYS A 393 23.33 -6.32 17.62
CA CYS A 393 22.56 -5.13 17.21
C CYS A 393 22.79 -3.91 18.12
N LYS A 394 23.42 -4.10 19.28
CA LYS A 394 23.63 -3.08 20.32
C LYS A 394 24.34 -1.79 19.86
N ASP A 395 25.24 -1.89 18.88
CA ASP A 395 25.96 -0.73 18.35
C ASP A 395 25.21 -0.04 17.20
N ILE A 396 24.25 -0.73 16.56
CA ILE A 396 23.51 -0.25 15.39
C ILE A 396 22.10 0.27 15.70
N GLY A 397 21.55 0.00 16.88
CA GLY A 397 20.23 0.49 17.31
C GLY A 397 20.05 0.56 18.83
N ASP A 398 18.96 1.18 19.29
CA ASP A 398 18.67 1.37 20.73
C ASP A 398 17.35 0.76 21.24
N SER A 399 16.29 0.79 20.42
CA SER A 399 14.94 0.45 20.86
C SER A 399 14.48 -0.84 20.20
N VAL A 400 14.40 -1.95 20.93
CA VAL A 400 14.05 -3.26 20.36
C VAL A 400 12.85 -3.90 21.03
N ALA A 401 11.80 -4.14 20.24
CA ALA A 401 10.64 -4.92 20.63
C ALA A 401 10.64 -6.24 19.85
N LEU A 402 10.47 -7.37 20.56
CA LEU A 402 10.53 -8.70 19.98
C LEU A 402 9.32 -9.56 20.40
N VAL A 403 8.54 -9.98 19.42
CA VAL A 403 7.24 -10.63 19.63
C VAL A 403 7.22 -11.92 18.82
N GLY A 404 7.11 -13.06 19.50
CA GLY A 404 7.05 -14.38 18.86
C GLY A 404 5.60 -14.84 18.69
N ALA A 405 5.29 -15.63 17.66
CA ALA A 405 4.02 -16.33 17.52
C ALA A 405 4.21 -17.64 16.74
N PRO A 406 3.34 -18.66 16.94
CA PRO A 406 3.35 -19.85 16.09
C PRO A 406 3.03 -19.50 14.63
N ALA A 407 3.71 -20.13 13.66
CA ALA A 407 3.50 -19.89 12.24
C ALA A 407 2.45 -20.82 11.63
N LYS A 408 1.56 -20.25 10.79
CA LYS A 408 0.55 -21.00 10.01
C LYS A 408 1.15 -22.12 9.14
N GLU A 409 2.36 -21.90 8.66
CA GLU A 409 3.13 -22.82 7.80
C GLU A 409 4.18 -23.64 8.60
N GLY A 410 3.95 -23.81 9.90
CA GLY A 410 4.77 -24.61 10.82
C GLY A 410 6.05 -23.92 11.31
N GLY A 411 6.44 -24.21 12.55
CA GLY A 411 7.52 -23.52 13.27
C GLY A 411 7.05 -22.24 13.95
N ASP A 412 8.00 -21.48 14.48
CA ASP A 412 7.74 -20.18 15.12
C ASP A 412 8.07 -19.02 14.16
N MET A 413 7.40 -17.89 14.35
CA MET A 413 7.74 -16.62 13.72
C MET A 413 8.05 -15.56 14.78
N VAL A 414 8.84 -14.56 14.41
CA VAL A 414 9.20 -13.45 15.30
C VAL A 414 9.09 -12.13 14.54
N LYS A 415 8.34 -11.16 15.08
CA LYS A 415 8.45 -9.74 14.74
C LYS A 415 9.57 -9.14 15.56
N ILE A 416 10.49 -8.46 14.89
CA ILE A 416 11.54 -7.64 15.48
C ILE A 416 11.33 -6.20 15.00
N HIS A 417 11.39 -5.25 15.92
CA HIS A 417 11.44 -3.82 15.65
C HIS A 417 12.79 -3.29 16.15
N ILE A 418 13.45 -2.40 15.40
CA ILE A 418 14.65 -1.67 15.83
C ILE A 418 14.66 -0.23 15.29
N HIS A 419 15.10 0.73 16.09
CA HIS A 419 15.51 2.05 15.57
C HIS A 419 16.99 1.98 15.15
N THR A 420 17.32 2.27 13.88
CA THR A 420 18.69 2.17 13.36
C THR A 420 18.98 3.17 12.23
N ASN A 421 20.26 3.46 11.98
CA ASN A 421 20.71 4.19 10.78
C ASN A 421 21.14 3.25 9.65
N ASN A 422 21.25 1.94 9.92
CA ASN A 422 21.70 0.93 8.95
C ASN A 422 20.67 -0.24 8.83
N PRO A 423 19.45 -0.03 8.31
CA PRO A 423 18.42 -1.07 8.25
C PRO A 423 18.89 -2.34 7.52
N GLN A 424 19.72 -2.19 6.49
CA GLN A 424 20.25 -3.33 5.74
C GLN A 424 21.20 -4.22 6.56
N ASP A 425 22.01 -3.66 7.48
CA ASP A 425 22.90 -4.44 8.35
C ASP A 425 22.08 -5.24 9.37
N PHE A 426 21.06 -4.61 9.98
CA PHE A 426 20.08 -5.31 10.82
C PHE A 426 19.38 -6.45 10.06
N PHE A 427 18.92 -6.19 8.84
CA PHE A 427 18.35 -7.24 8.00
C PHE A 427 19.37 -8.33 7.69
N ASP A 428 20.62 -8.01 7.35
CA ASP A 428 21.64 -9.02 7.03
C ASP A 428 22.00 -9.89 8.25
N LYS A 429 22.02 -9.32 9.46
CA LYS A 429 22.17 -10.03 10.75
C LYS A 429 21.02 -10.97 11.09
N LEU A 430 19.79 -10.66 10.64
CA LEU A 430 18.64 -11.56 10.82
C LEU A 430 18.65 -12.79 9.87
N LYS A 431 19.37 -12.74 8.75
CA LYS A 431 19.32 -13.80 7.71
C LYS A 431 19.66 -15.21 8.24
N PRO A 432 20.68 -15.41 9.10
CA PRO A 432 21.03 -16.75 9.61
C PRO A 432 19.95 -17.42 10.47
N TYR A 433 19.10 -16.61 11.11
CA TYR A 433 18.01 -17.00 12.00
C TYR A 433 16.71 -17.28 11.24
N SER A 434 16.57 -16.72 10.04
CA SER A 434 15.39 -16.91 9.17
C SER A 434 15.43 -18.25 8.44
N ARG A 435 14.28 -18.94 8.40
CA ARG A 435 14.06 -20.12 7.55
C ARG A 435 14.04 -19.78 6.06
N ASP A 436 13.43 -18.64 5.73
CA ASP A 436 13.20 -18.19 4.36
C ASP A 436 14.22 -17.08 4.00
N PRO A 437 14.73 -17.02 2.76
CA PRO A 437 15.67 -15.97 2.31
C PRO A 437 15.01 -14.60 2.08
N ILE A 438 13.70 -14.50 2.27
CA ILE A 438 12.88 -13.28 2.19
C ILE A 438 11.99 -13.26 3.44
N TYR A 439 11.90 -12.12 4.11
CA TYR A 439 11.13 -11.97 5.34
C TYR A 439 9.63 -11.84 5.09
N LYS A 440 8.84 -12.30 6.07
CA LYS A 440 7.37 -12.16 6.08
C LYS A 440 6.94 -10.70 6.13
N LYS A 441 7.75 -9.83 6.73
CA LYS A 441 7.63 -8.38 6.68
C LYS A 441 9.03 -7.78 6.63
N GLU A 442 9.21 -6.75 5.80
CA GLU A 442 10.40 -5.90 5.79
C GLU A 442 9.91 -4.47 5.62
N LYS A 443 10.08 -3.64 6.66
CA LYS A 443 9.55 -2.28 6.75
C LYS A 443 10.67 -1.35 7.23
N VAL A 444 10.81 -0.22 6.56
CA VAL A 444 11.66 0.89 7.01
C VAL A 444 10.85 2.17 6.87
N GLU A 445 10.79 2.97 7.92
CA GLU A 445 10.13 4.28 8.00
C GLU A 445 11.12 5.35 8.42
N ASP A 446 11.07 6.52 7.79
CA ASP A 446 11.90 7.66 8.17
C ASP A 446 11.21 8.50 9.24
N MET A 447 11.64 8.32 10.49
CA MET A 447 11.11 9.04 11.65
C MET A 447 11.42 10.55 11.59
N LYS A 448 12.48 10.96 10.88
CA LYS A 448 12.84 12.38 10.76
C LYS A 448 11.94 13.10 9.76
N ILE A 449 11.68 12.49 8.59
CA ILE A 449 10.76 13.06 7.59
C ILE A 449 9.33 13.09 8.12
N MET A 450 8.87 12.06 8.84
CA MET A 450 7.55 12.11 9.51
C MET A 450 7.45 13.31 10.47
N ARG A 451 8.41 13.47 11.39
CA ARG A 451 8.48 14.67 12.28
C ARG A 451 8.53 16.00 11.50
N GLU A 452 9.26 16.07 10.38
CA GLU A 452 9.34 17.30 9.57
C GLU A 452 8.03 17.63 8.84
N LEU A 453 7.25 16.62 8.42
CA LEU A 453 5.92 16.78 7.83
C LEU A 453 4.85 17.11 8.89
N GLU A 454 4.93 16.50 10.07
CA GLU A 454 3.99 16.66 11.18
C GLU A 454 4.20 17.93 12.00
N HIS A 455 5.43 18.46 12.06
CA HIS A 455 5.80 19.58 12.94
C HIS A 455 6.56 20.73 12.24
N GLY A 456 6.95 20.56 10.98
CA GLY A 456 7.68 21.58 10.23
C GLY A 456 6.78 22.71 9.68
N LYS A 457 7.40 23.78 9.17
CA LYS A 457 6.69 24.86 8.46
C LYS A 457 5.96 24.38 7.19
N GLU A 458 6.29 23.19 6.70
CA GLU A 458 5.71 22.56 5.51
C GLU A 458 4.44 21.75 5.81
N GLY A 459 4.15 21.46 7.08
CA GLY A 459 2.91 20.80 7.55
C GLY A 459 1.68 21.71 7.51
N LYS A 460 1.47 22.41 6.39
CA LYS A 460 0.34 23.33 6.18
C LYS A 460 -0.46 22.94 4.96
N THR A 461 -1.78 23.01 5.11
CA THR A 461 -2.76 22.97 4.01
C THR A 461 -2.31 23.85 2.84
N LEU A 462 -2.48 23.33 1.62
CA LEU A 462 -2.06 24.01 0.41
C LEU A 462 -3.07 25.12 0.08
N ASP A 463 -2.83 26.33 0.60
CA ASP A 463 -3.63 27.50 0.25
C ASP A 463 -3.47 27.79 -1.25
N LEU A 464 -4.55 27.48 -2.00
CA LEU A 464 -4.74 27.76 -3.41
C LEU A 464 -5.92 28.73 -3.63
N SER A 465 -6.27 29.54 -2.63
CA SER A 465 -7.35 30.55 -2.74
C SER A 465 -7.16 31.52 -3.91
N GLN A 466 -5.91 31.79 -4.30
CA GLN A 466 -5.55 32.65 -5.43
C GLN A 466 -5.42 31.89 -6.78
N ALA A 467 -5.61 30.57 -6.81
CA ALA A 467 -5.42 29.79 -8.01
C ALA A 467 -6.45 30.15 -9.09
N LYS A 468 -5.97 30.52 -10.27
CA LYS A 468 -6.80 30.88 -11.44
C LYS A 468 -7.30 29.66 -12.22
N PHE A 469 -6.80 28.47 -11.93
CA PHE A 469 -7.16 27.21 -12.58
C PHE A 469 -7.24 26.07 -11.57
N THR A 470 -7.96 25.01 -11.94
CA THR A 470 -8.14 23.78 -11.17
C THR A 470 -7.30 22.66 -11.81
N MET A 471 -6.78 21.72 -11.03
CA MET A 471 -5.87 20.66 -11.50
C MET A 471 -6.53 19.28 -11.42
N VAL A 472 -6.39 18.45 -12.45
CA VAL A 472 -6.90 17.07 -12.48
C VAL A 472 -5.83 16.12 -13.02
N GLY A 473 -5.58 15.00 -12.34
CA GLY A 473 -4.53 14.06 -12.73
C GLY A 473 -4.66 12.66 -12.17
N MET A 474 -3.56 11.91 -12.15
CA MET A 474 -3.48 10.59 -11.50
C MET A 474 -3.31 10.77 -9.97
N PRO A 475 -3.87 9.88 -9.13
CA PRO A 475 -3.85 10.01 -7.67
C PRO A 475 -2.46 9.80 -7.06
N ILE A 476 -1.56 9.18 -7.82
CA ILE A 476 -0.13 9.01 -7.48
C ILE A 476 0.56 10.38 -7.35
N VAL A 477 0.13 11.35 -8.16
CA VAL A 477 0.70 12.70 -8.25
C VAL A 477 -0.07 13.67 -7.35
N LEU A 478 -1.37 13.46 -7.24
CA LEU A 478 -2.34 14.32 -6.57
C LEU A 478 -3.12 13.50 -5.55
N SER A 479 -2.69 13.52 -4.29
CA SER A 479 -3.51 13.03 -3.15
C SER A 479 -4.51 14.13 -2.79
N PRO A 480 -5.79 14.10 -3.26
CA PRO A 480 -6.61 15.30 -3.31
C PRO A 480 -6.95 15.84 -1.93
N GLU A 481 -7.29 14.92 -1.02
CA GLU A 481 -7.64 15.20 0.37
C GLU A 481 -6.53 15.94 1.14
N LYS A 482 -5.24 15.63 0.87
CA LYS A 482 -4.09 16.21 1.60
C LYS A 482 -3.71 17.61 1.12
N TYR A 483 -4.17 18.06 -0.05
CA TYR A 483 -3.68 19.29 -0.67
C TYR A 483 -4.71 20.43 -0.72
N SER A 484 -5.75 20.37 -1.56
CA SER A 484 -6.65 21.52 -1.77
C SER A 484 -7.94 21.19 -2.52
N GLU A 485 -8.99 22.00 -2.34
CA GLU A 485 -10.23 21.92 -3.15
C GLU A 485 -10.02 22.21 -4.66
N GLU A 486 -8.88 22.79 -5.04
CA GLU A 486 -8.50 23.06 -6.44
C GLU A 486 -7.78 21.87 -7.10
N ILE A 487 -7.67 20.75 -6.39
CA ILE A 487 -6.99 19.54 -6.86
C ILE A 487 -7.99 18.38 -6.88
N PHE A 488 -8.07 17.70 -8.01
CA PHE A 488 -8.88 16.51 -8.22
C PHE A 488 -8.00 15.36 -8.76
N ALA A 489 -8.37 14.12 -8.46
CA ALA A 489 -7.75 12.94 -9.06
C ALA A 489 -8.79 12.04 -9.73
N PHE A 490 -8.41 11.53 -10.91
CA PHE A 490 -9.13 10.45 -11.54
C PHE A 490 -8.96 9.15 -10.74
N PRO A 491 -10.00 8.33 -10.55
CA PRO A 491 -9.84 7.06 -9.87
C PRO A 491 -8.87 6.15 -10.64
N ILE A 492 -8.01 5.45 -9.92
CA ILE A 492 -7.26 4.31 -10.45
C ILE A 492 -7.44 3.16 -9.49
N PHE A 493 -7.76 1.99 -10.03
CA PHE A 493 -8.08 0.83 -9.21
C PHE A 493 -6.91 -0.14 -9.15
N VAL A 494 -6.60 -0.59 -7.94
CA VAL A 494 -5.76 -1.76 -7.71
C VAL A 494 -6.67 -2.93 -7.37
N VAL A 495 -6.51 -4.03 -8.10
CA VAL A 495 -7.41 -5.18 -8.07
C VAL A 495 -6.61 -6.40 -7.58
N PRO A 496 -6.83 -6.87 -6.35
CA PRO A 496 -6.30 -8.13 -5.85
C PRO A 496 -6.83 -9.31 -6.67
N GLU A 497 -5.99 -10.31 -6.97
CA GLU A 497 -6.39 -11.51 -7.72
C GLU A 497 -7.26 -12.45 -6.87
N ASP A 498 -7.16 -12.40 -5.54
CA ASP A 498 -7.94 -13.22 -4.60
C ASP A 498 -9.38 -12.72 -4.42
N THR A 499 -9.59 -11.41 -4.32
CA THR A 499 -10.94 -10.82 -4.17
C THR A 499 -11.58 -10.42 -5.50
N GLY A 500 -10.79 -9.93 -6.45
CA GLY A 500 -11.28 -9.22 -7.63
C GLY A 500 -11.98 -7.88 -7.34
N GLU A 501 -12.04 -7.44 -6.07
CA GLU A 501 -12.68 -6.18 -5.69
C GLU A 501 -11.72 -5.00 -5.92
N PRO A 502 -12.11 -3.98 -6.71
CA PRO A 502 -11.24 -2.85 -7.02
C PRO A 502 -11.10 -1.88 -5.84
N ILE A 503 -9.88 -1.73 -5.35
CA ILE A 503 -9.49 -0.72 -4.35
C ILE A 503 -9.22 0.60 -5.09
N ASP A 504 -9.89 1.69 -4.71
CA ASP A 504 -9.66 3.02 -5.30
C ASP A 504 -8.41 3.67 -4.69
N GLY A 505 -7.39 3.87 -5.52
CA GLY A 505 -6.10 4.43 -5.13
C GLY A 505 -6.12 5.87 -4.63
N ARG A 506 -7.26 6.57 -4.71
CA ARG A 506 -7.46 7.88 -4.07
C ARG A 506 -7.61 7.77 -2.55
N TYR A 507 -8.24 6.70 -2.09
CA TYR A 507 -8.66 6.50 -0.69
C TYR A 507 -7.86 5.39 0.01
N THR A 508 -6.78 4.92 -0.61
CA THR A 508 -5.94 3.86 -0.05
C THR A 508 -4.94 4.46 0.92
N THR A 509 -4.90 3.95 2.14
CA THR A 509 -3.95 4.40 3.15
C THR A 509 -2.54 3.89 2.84
N ASP A 510 -1.51 4.63 3.26
CA ASP A 510 -0.10 4.22 3.09
C ASP A 510 0.18 2.86 3.77
N THR A 511 -0.54 2.59 4.86
CA THR A 511 -0.64 1.28 5.52
C THR A 511 -1.20 0.17 4.61
N GLU A 512 -2.32 0.39 3.92
CA GLU A 512 -2.88 -0.61 2.99
C GLU A 512 -1.93 -0.88 1.80
N VAL A 513 -1.20 0.13 1.33
CA VAL A 513 -0.13 0.00 0.33
C VAL A 513 0.99 -0.92 0.84
N LEU A 514 1.52 -0.64 2.04
CA LEU A 514 2.59 -1.43 2.66
C LEU A 514 2.18 -2.88 2.95
N ILE A 515 0.92 -3.13 3.32
CA ILE A 515 0.39 -4.49 3.49
C ILE A 515 0.35 -5.22 2.15
N ALA A 516 -0.20 -4.61 1.10
CA ALA A 516 -0.29 -5.22 -0.23
C ALA A 516 1.09 -5.54 -0.84
N LEU A 517 2.06 -4.65 -0.64
CA LEU A 517 3.47 -4.86 -0.97
C LEU A 517 4.09 -6.06 -0.25
N ASN A 518 3.93 -6.13 1.07
CA ASN A 518 4.54 -7.17 1.88
C ASN A 518 3.88 -8.54 1.64
N GLN A 519 2.58 -8.59 1.35
CA GLN A 519 1.93 -9.81 0.88
C GLN A 519 2.59 -10.33 -0.41
N GLN A 520 2.79 -9.47 -1.42
CA GLN A 520 3.46 -9.87 -2.67
C GLN A 520 4.89 -10.39 -2.51
N ARG A 521 5.65 -9.90 -1.51
CA ARG A 521 7.02 -10.36 -1.25
C ARG A 521 7.07 -11.83 -0.79
N ASN A 522 5.96 -12.36 -0.27
CA ASN A 522 5.89 -13.70 0.32
C ASN A 522 5.30 -14.76 -0.62
N LYS A 523 6.13 -15.64 -1.18
CA LYS A 523 5.66 -16.68 -2.11
C LYS A 523 4.52 -17.57 -1.58
N SER A 524 4.41 -17.80 -0.26
CA SER A 524 3.33 -18.60 0.34
C SER A 524 2.03 -17.82 0.60
N THR A 525 2.05 -16.49 0.61
CA THR A 525 0.87 -15.63 0.89
C THR A 525 0.67 -14.49 -0.13
N ALA A 526 1.36 -14.56 -1.28
CA ALA A 526 1.34 -13.53 -2.31
C ALA A 526 0.01 -13.48 -3.09
N THR A 527 -0.91 -12.67 -2.58
CA THR A 527 -1.93 -12.02 -3.40
C THR A 527 -1.24 -11.29 -4.55
N LYS A 528 -1.48 -11.70 -5.81
CA LYS A 528 -1.06 -10.87 -6.95
C LYS A 528 -2.03 -9.71 -7.08
N TYR A 529 -1.53 -8.56 -7.50
CA TYR A 529 -2.36 -7.38 -7.76
C TYR A 529 -2.21 -6.95 -9.22
N SER A 530 -3.29 -6.40 -9.78
CA SER A 530 -3.31 -5.79 -11.10
C SER A 530 -3.84 -4.36 -11.01
N THR A 531 -3.59 -3.53 -12.03
CA THR A 531 -4.15 -2.18 -12.12
C THR A 531 -5.22 -2.07 -13.19
N ALA A 532 -6.30 -1.37 -12.87
CA ALA A 532 -7.35 -0.99 -13.81
C ALA A 532 -7.51 0.53 -13.85
N THR A 533 -7.38 1.12 -15.03
CA THR A 533 -7.64 2.55 -15.25
C THR A 533 -9.14 2.83 -15.14
N SER A 534 -9.53 3.99 -14.63
CA SER A 534 -10.92 4.46 -14.76
C SER A 534 -11.44 4.40 -16.20
N SER A 535 -12.73 4.11 -16.32
CA SER A 535 -13.47 4.25 -17.58
C SER A 535 -13.64 5.72 -17.96
N PRO A 536 -13.85 6.05 -19.24
CA PRO A 536 -14.13 7.41 -19.68
C PRO A 536 -15.33 8.07 -18.97
N MET A 537 -16.34 7.29 -18.57
CA MET A 537 -17.49 7.81 -17.83
C MET A 537 -17.15 8.19 -16.39
N GLN A 538 -16.31 7.39 -15.70
CA GLN A 538 -15.81 7.76 -14.37
C GLN A 538 -14.95 9.03 -14.44
N MET A 539 -14.06 9.11 -15.43
CA MET A 539 -13.26 10.31 -15.67
C MET A 539 -14.13 11.54 -16.01
N LYS A 540 -15.20 11.37 -16.79
CA LYS A 540 -16.14 12.47 -17.08
C LYS A 540 -16.82 13.01 -15.80
N ILE A 541 -17.10 12.18 -14.80
CA ILE A 541 -17.68 12.65 -13.53
C ILE A 541 -16.70 13.58 -12.81
N GLU A 542 -15.43 13.19 -12.67
CA GLU A 542 -14.41 14.03 -12.04
C GLU A 542 -14.17 15.34 -12.81
N LEU A 543 -14.14 15.28 -14.16
CA LEU A 543 -14.07 16.48 -14.99
C LEU A 543 -15.25 17.43 -14.76
N LEU A 544 -16.47 16.90 -14.60
CA LEU A 544 -17.65 17.73 -14.30
C LEU A 544 -17.60 18.36 -12.91
N LEU A 545 -17.04 17.67 -11.91
CA LEU A 545 -16.81 18.23 -10.57
C LEU A 545 -15.79 19.37 -10.60
N ALA A 546 -14.69 19.21 -11.34
CA ALA A 546 -13.72 20.28 -11.57
C ALA A 546 -14.33 21.45 -12.37
N ILE A 547 -15.14 21.18 -13.41
CA ILE A 547 -15.86 22.21 -14.19
C ILE A 547 -16.79 23.05 -13.29
N ALA A 548 -17.38 22.45 -12.26
CA ALA A 548 -18.25 23.17 -11.32
C ALA A 548 -17.52 24.25 -10.50
N LYS A 549 -16.17 24.25 -10.44
CA LYS A 549 -15.37 25.35 -9.87
C LYS A 549 -15.37 26.60 -10.75
N GLY A 550 -15.78 26.52 -12.01
CA GLY A 550 -15.92 27.66 -12.93
C GLY A 550 -14.59 28.22 -13.46
N LYS A 551 -13.48 27.49 -13.29
CA LYS A 551 -12.13 27.87 -13.71
C LYS A 551 -11.66 27.04 -14.91
N PRO A 552 -10.66 27.49 -15.68
CA PRO A 552 -9.89 26.62 -16.58
C PRO A 552 -9.29 25.43 -15.82
N ILE A 553 -9.10 24.31 -16.52
CA ILE A 553 -8.71 23.03 -15.91
C ILE A 553 -7.46 22.49 -16.59
N LEU A 554 -6.43 22.26 -15.79
CA LEU A 554 -5.19 21.62 -16.21
C LEU A 554 -5.29 20.11 -15.99
N VAL A 555 -5.42 19.34 -17.08
CA VAL A 555 -5.57 17.88 -17.06
C VAL A 555 -4.22 17.22 -17.39
N SER A 556 -3.58 16.63 -16.38
CA SER A 556 -2.25 16.02 -16.49
C SER A 556 -2.35 14.55 -16.98
N VAL A 557 -1.64 14.21 -18.06
CA VAL A 557 -1.56 12.83 -18.59
C VAL A 557 -0.14 12.40 -19.01
N VAL A 558 0.23 11.16 -18.68
CA VAL A 558 1.54 10.56 -19.01
C VAL A 558 1.82 10.56 -20.52
N SER A 559 0.82 10.24 -21.33
CA SER A 559 0.89 10.20 -22.79
C SER A 559 -0.52 10.14 -23.38
N THR A 560 -0.73 10.74 -24.56
CA THR A 560 -1.99 10.60 -25.32
C THR A 560 -2.02 9.30 -26.13
N ASN A 561 -0.87 8.68 -26.37
CA ASN A 561 -0.72 7.53 -27.24
C ASN A 561 -1.16 6.23 -26.53
N LYS A 562 -2.24 5.62 -27.06
CA LYS A 562 -2.80 4.35 -26.56
C LYS A 562 -1.84 3.17 -26.48
N LYS A 563 -0.68 3.20 -27.16
CA LYS A 563 0.37 2.17 -27.03
C LYS A 563 1.13 2.27 -25.70
N PHE A 564 1.18 3.46 -25.11
CA PHE A 564 1.90 3.74 -23.87
C PHE A 564 0.93 3.91 -22.71
N SER A 565 -0.09 4.77 -22.85
CA SER A 565 -1.07 5.03 -21.80
C SER A 565 -2.51 4.68 -22.21
N SER A 566 -3.07 3.68 -21.55
CA SER A 566 -4.52 3.42 -21.56
C SER A 566 -5.30 4.46 -20.76
N PHE A 567 -4.65 5.10 -19.78
CA PHE A 567 -5.23 6.16 -18.97
C PHE A 567 -5.46 7.43 -19.79
N GLY A 568 -4.42 7.96 -20.45
CA GLY A 568 -4.54 9.16 -21.27
C GLY A 568 -5.53 9.01 -22.43
N ARG A 569 -5.57 7.82 -23.05
CA ARG A 569 -6.63 7.46 -24.03
C ARG A 569 -8.03 7.61 -23.44
N ASN A 570 -8.27 7.13 -22.22
CA ASN A 570 -9.59 7.20 -21.59
C ASN A 570 -9.95 8.63 -21.16
N VAL A 571 -8.95 9.44 -20.75
CA VAL A 571 -9.13 10.87 -20.45
C VAL A 571 -9.59 11.62 -21.70
N LEU A 572 -8.95 11.42 -22.86
CA LEU A 572 -9.38 12.01 -24.12
C LEU A 572 -10.81 11.59 -24.50
N GLN A 573 -11.16 10.32 -24.31
CA GLN A 573 -12.53 9.84 -24.52
C GLN A 573 -13.54 10.48 -23.54
N ALA A 574 -13.14 10.76 -22.30
CA ALA A 574 -13.97 11.47 -21.32
C ALA A 574 -14.22 12.92 -21.73
N ILE A 575 -13.18 13.60 -22.23
CA ILE A 575 -13.26 14.96 -22.77
C ILE A 575 -14.16 14.97 -24.01
N ASP A 576 -14.02 14.01 -24.93
CA ASP A 576 -14.89 13.88 -26.12
C ASP A 576 -16.38 13.76 -25.76
N MET A 577 -16.71 13.22 -24.58
CA MET A 577 -18.08 13.11 -24.06
C MET A 577 -18.63 14.39 -23.41
N LEU A 578 -17.85 15.47 -23.30
CA LEU A 578 -18.29 16.78 -22.78
C LEU A 578 -18.94 17.67 -23.86
N ASP A 579 -19.73 18.64 -23.42
CA ASP A 579 -20.35 19.64 -24.32
C ASP A 579 -19.32 20.66 -24.85
N PRO A 580 -19.56 21.34 -25.99
CA PRO A 580 -18.57 22.21 -26.62
C PRO A 580 -18.02 23.33 -25.74
N GLU A 581 -18.85 23.93 -24.88
CA GLU A 581 -18.40 24.98 -23.95
C GLU A 581 -17.59 24.41 -22.78
N GLN A 582 -17.94 23.22 -22.29
CA GLN A 582 -17.18 22.52 -21.25
C GLN A 582 -15.77 22.13 -21.76
N LYS A 583 -15.68 21.69 -23.01
CA LYS A 583 -14.40 21.33 -23.66
C LYS A 583 -13.40 22.49 -23.71
N LYS A 584 -13.87 23.74 -23.87
CA LYS A 584 -13.00 24.93 -23.91
C LYS A 584 -12.30 25.22 -22.58
N LEU A 585 -12.82 24.70 -21.46
CA LEU A 585 -12.18 24.84 -20.15
C LEU A 585 -11.02 23.85 -19.96
N ILE A 586 -10.94 22.79 -20.77
CA ILE A 586 -9.99 21.69 -20.57
C ILE A 586 -8.70 21.91 -21.36
N ASN A 587 -7.58 22.00 -20.65
CA ASN A 587 -6.24 22.05 -21.22
C ASN A 587 -5.48 20.77 -20.83
N VAL A 588 -5.12 19.95 -21.81
CA VAL A 588 -4.44 18.67 -21.57
C VAL A 588 -2.92 18.88 -21.60
N PHE A 589 -2.27 18.66 -20.47
CA PHE A 589 -0.82 18.72 -20.33
C PHE A 589 -0.22 17.30 -20.38
N VAL A 590 0.73 17.09 -21.30
CA VAL A 590 1.39 15.80 -21.49
C VAL A 590 2.78 15.85 -20.86
N HIS A 591 3.08 14.96 -19.91
CA HIS A 591 4.28 15.09 -19.07
C HIS A 591 5.31 13.95 -19.16
N GLY A 592 4.98 12.78 -19.74
CA GLY A 592 5.85 11.60 -19.69
C GLY A 592 5.68 10.81 -18.38
N ILE A 593 6.68 10.03 -17.96
CA ILE A 593 6.50 9.08 -16.84
C ILE A 593 6.84 9.62 -15.44
N SER A 594 7.08 10.92 -15.30
CA SER A 594 7.43 11.53 -14.02
C SER A 594 6.92 12.96 -13.90
N ASP A 595 5.66 13.02 -13.51
CA ASP A 595 4.80 14.18 -13.26
C ASP A 595 5.18 15.00 -12.02
N ASP A 596 5.55 14.37 -10.90
CA ASP A 596 5.65 15.02 -9.57
C ASP A 596 6.33 16.40 -9.55
N ILE A 597 7.49 16.57 -10.21
CA ILE A 597 8.18 17.88 -10.24
C ILE A 597 7.42 18.91 -11.09
N LEU A 598 6.89 18.50 -12.24
CA LEU A 598 6.12 19.39 -13.13
C LEU A 598 4.80 19.80 -12.49
N LEU A 599 4.23 18.92 -11.67
CA LEU A 599 3.05 19.20 -10.88
C LEU A 599 3.34 20.15 -9.71
N LEU A 600 4.46 19.97 -8.99
CA LEU A 600 4.90 20.92 -7.95
C LEU A 600 5.18 22.31 -8.54
N GLU A 601 5.71 22.39 -9.77
CA GLU A 601 5.87 23.64 -10.51
C GLU A 601 4.50 24.27 -10.85
N ALA A 602 3.53 23.48 -11.31
CA ALA A 602 2.16 23.95 -11.58
C ALA A 602 1.43 24.42 -10.31
N ILE A 603 1.58 23.71 -9.19
CA ILE A 603 1.10 24.11 -7.86
C ILE A 603 1.73 25.45 -7.43
N THR A 604 3.04 25.62 -7.68
CA THR A 604 3.74 26.88 -7.37
C THR A 604 3.19 28.03 -8.22
N CYS A 605 2.98 27.79 -9.52
CA CYS A 605 2.35 28.78 -10.40
C CYS A 605 0.92 29.14 -9.97
N ALA A 606 0.13 28.16 -9.52
CA ALA A 606 -1.21 28.38 -8.98
C ALA A 606 -1.20 29.26 -7.70
N LYS A 607 -0.26 29.02 -6.78
CA LYS A 607 -0.06 29.84 -5.57
C LYS A 607 0.35 31.28 -5.90
N GLU A 608 1.19 31.46 -6.91
CA GLU A 608 1.62 32.78 -7.39
C GLU A 608 0.54 33.51 -8.20
N GLY A 609 -0.62 32.87 -8.43
CA GLY A 609 -1.72 33.45 -9.20
C GLY A 609 -1.41 33.60 -10.68
N LYS A 610 -0.50 32.80 -11.24
CA LYS A 610 -0.30 32.69 -12.70
C LYS A 610 -1.52 32.05 -13.36
N ASP A 611 -1.74 32.35 -14.63
CA ASP A 611 -2.79 31.68 -15.41
C ASP A 611 -2.33 30.30 -15.95
N ILE A 612 -3.25 29.62 -16.63
CA ILE A 612 -3.04 28.25 -17.11
C ILE A 612 -2.06 28.18 -18.30
N ASP A 613 -2.01 29.20 -19.15
CA ASP A 613 -1.14 29.24 -20.32
C ASP A 613 0.30 29.57 -19.89
N GLU A 614 0.46 30.53 -18.97
CA GLU A 614 1.72 30.80 -18.27
C GLU A 614 2.25 29.54 -17.57
N THR A 615 1.37 28.80 -16.88
CA THR A 615 1.73 27.59 -16.15
C THR A 615 2.18 26.48 -17.10
N ILE A 616 1.44 26.21 -18.18
CA ILE A 616 1.82 25.20 -19.19
C ILE A 616 3.18 25.55 -19.80
N ALA A 617 3.41 26.81 -20.17
CA ALA A 617 4.69 27.26 -20.73
C ALA A 617 5.87 27.03 -19.76
N ILE A 618 5.70 27.32 -18.47
CA ILE A 618 6.71 27.07 -17.43
C ILE A 618 6.96 25.57 -17.25
N CYS A 619 5.90 24.75 -17.19
CA CYS A 619 6.03 23.30 -17.04
C CYS A 619 6.73 22.66 -18.27
N ASP A 620 6.44 23.12 -19.48
CA ASP A 620 7.14 22.63 -20.69
C ASP A 620 8.60 23.11 -20.76
N ASP A 621 8.89 24.32 -20.30
CA ASP A 621 10.26 24.83 -20.19
C ASP A 621 11.09 24.02 -19.18
N VAL A 622 10.54 23.79 -17.98
CA VAL A 622 11.16 22.95 -16.95
C VAL A 622 11.36 21.52 -17.47
N GLY A 623 10.31 20.92 -18.06
CA GLY A 623 10.31 19.56 -18.59
C GLY A 623 11.20 19.34 -19.82
N SER A 624 11.57 20.42 -20.54
CA SER A 624 12.50 20.35 -21.66
C SER A 624 13.94 20.68 -21.26
N ARG A 625 14.18 21.67 -20.40
CA ARG A 625 15.55 22.16 -20.13
C ARG A 625 16.18 21.65 -18.84
N THR A 626 15.41 21.54 -17.75
CA THR A 626 16.00 21.39 -16.40
C THR A 626 15.62 20.08 -15.70
N TYR A 627 14.49 19.48 -16.06
CA TYR A 627 13.98 18.27 -15.44
C TYR A 627 14.81 17.03 -15.81
N GLN A 628 15.11 16.21 -14.80
CA GLN A 628 15.85 14.97 -14.92
C GLN A 628 15.20 13.83 -14.13
N CYS A 629 15.29 12.62 -14.66
CA CYS A 629 14.70 11.40 -14.13
C CYS A 629 15.62 10.20 -14.35
N ILE A 630 15.92 9.44 -13.29
CA ILE A 630 16.68 8.18 -13.33
C ILE A 630 15.87 7.10 -12.61
N ASN A 631 15.61 5.98 -13.27
CA ASN A 631 14.87 4.81 -12.78
C ASN A 631 15.82 3.62 -12.61
N PHE A 632 15.62 2.86 -11.54
CA PHE A 632 16.42 1.68 -11.20
C PHE A 632 15.57 0.41 -11.33
N LEU A 633 15.78 -0.38 -12.40
CA LEU A 633 14.89 -1.47 -12.78
C LEU A 633 15.58 -2.85 -12.66
N SER A 634 15.26 -3.60 -11.61
CA SER A 634 15.65 -5.00 -11.47
C SER A 634 15.13 -5.85 -12.64
N SER A 635 15.79 -6.96 -12.94
CA SER A 635 15.38 -7.93 -13.96
C SER A 635 13.94 -8.44 -13.74
N VAL A 636 13.53 -8.70 -12.50
CA VAL A 636 12.15 -9.10 -12.19
C VAL A 636 11.13 -7.99 -12.49
N THR A 637 11.42 -6.75 -12.08
CA THR A 637 10.55 -5.60 -12.38
C THR A 637 10.49 -5.35 -13.89
N ARG A 638 11.60 -5.47 -14.62
CA ARG A 638 11.61 -5.42 -16.09
C ARG A 638 10.78 -6.53 -16.72
N ASN A 639 10.81 -7.75 -16.20
CA ASN A 639 9.98 -8.86 -16.70
C ASN A 639 8.47 -8.56 -16.52
N LYS A 640 8.05 -8.02 -15.36
CA LYS A 640 6.67 -7.56 -15.12
C LYS A 640 6.27 -6.43 -16.08
N LEU A 641 7.11 -5.41 -16.21
CA LEU A 641 6.88 -4.26 -17.10
C LEU A 641 6.83 -4.66 -18.58
N LYS A 642 7.68 -5.59 -19.02
CA LYS A 642 7.69 -6.13 -20.39
C LYS A 642 6.42 -6.95 -20.68
N ALA A 643 5.92 -7.73 -19.72
CA ALA A 643 4.64 -8.42 -19.86
C ALA A 643 3.45 -7.43 -19.97
N TRP A 644 3.51 -6.32 -19.22
CA TRP A 644 2.45 -5.29 -19.21
C TRP A 644 2.47 -4.38 -20.45
N ARG A 645 3.65 -3.92 -20.89
CA ARG A 645 3.85 -3.00 -22.03
C ARG A 645 5.10 -3.39 -22.85
N PRO A 646 5.03 -4.45 -23.68
CA PRO A 646 6.17 -4.92 -24.47
C PRO A 646 6.83 -3.84 -25.35
N ALA A 647 6.04 -2.86 -25.82
CA ALA A 647 6.51 -1.78 -26.68
C ALA A 647 7.42 -0.73 -25.99
N MET A 648 7.48 -0.73 -24.66
CA MET A 648 8.37 0.15 -23.88
C MET A 648 9.63 -0.58 -23.38
N PHE A 649 9.62 -1.91 -23.39
CA PHE A 649 10.71 -2.75 -22.87
C PHE A 649 11.09 -3.83 -23.90
N PRO A 650 11.63 -3.44 -25.07
CA PRO A 650 11.96 -4.39 -26.13
C PRO A 650 13.12 -5.32 -25.75
N ASP A 651 14.07 -4.80 -24.97
CA ASP A 651 15.37 -5.40 -24.64
C ASP A 651 15.28 -6.83 -24.07
N GLU A 652 16.32 -7.63 -24.32
CA GLU A 652 16.52 -8.89 -23.61
C GLU A 652 16.80 -8.62 -22.12
N ILE A 653 16.26 -9.48 -21.24
CA ILE A 653 16.35 -9.31 -19.79
C ILE A 653 17.21 -10.43 -19.23
N ILE A 654 18.35 -10.07 -18.67
CA ILE A 654 19.28 -10.98 -18.01
C ILE A 654 18.91 -11.05 -16.53
N ASP A 655 18.59 -12.23 -16.01
CA ASP A 655 18.24 -12.42 -14.60
C ASP A 655 19.39 -11.97 -13.67
N GLY A 656 19.01 -11.45 -12.49
CA GLY A 656 19.96 -10.88 -11.51
C GLY A 656 20.43 -9.46 -11.81
N THR A 657 20.29 -8.94 -13.05
CA THR A 657 20.80 -7.60 -13.40
C THR A 657 19.84 -6.45 -13.07
N TYR A 658 20.39 -5.26 -12.84
CA TYR A 658 19.71 -3.98 -12.70
C TYR A 658 19.99 -3.09 -13.92
N LYS A 659 18.95 -2.52 -14.52
CA LYS A 659 19.09 -1.49 -15.57
C LYS A 659 18.91 -0.11 -14.94
N VAL A 660 19.90 0.76 -15.10
CA VAL A 660 19.77 2.20 -14.87
C VAL A 660 19.29 2.82 -16.16
N CYS A 661 18.18 3.55 -16.09
CA CYS A 661 17.63 4.21 -17.27
C CYS A 661 17.05 5.58 -16.93
N GLY A 662 17.14 6.53 -17.84
CA GLY A 662 16.82 7.91 -17.50
C GLY A 662 17.17 8.94 -18.55
N THR A 663 16.72 10.16 -18.31
CA THR A 663 16.94 11.30 -19.21
C THR A 663 18.44 11.62 -19.35
N PRO A 664 18.88 12.18 -20.50
CA PRO A 664 20.26 12.64 -20.66
C PRO A 664 20.60 13.66 -19.57
N GLY A 665 21.65 13.42 -18.77
CA GLY A 665 21.91 14.16 -17.52
C GLY A 665 22.26 15.65 -17.66
N CYS A 666 22.26 16.19 -18.88
CA CYS A 666 22.55 17.57 -19.22
C CYS A 666 21.30 18.35 -19.65
N VAL A 667 21.38 19.68 -19.63
CA VAL A 667 20.33 20.58 -20.15
C VAL A 667 20.10 20.31 -21.64
N ARG A 668 18.85 20.07 -22.01
CA ARG A 668 18.51 19.69 -23.39
C ARG A 668 18.29 20.91 -24.27
N VAL A 669 18.74 20.79 -25.52
CA VAL A 669 18.60 21.80 -26.58
C VAL A 669 17.74 21.27 -27.75
N ASP A 670 17.30 20.01 -27.68
CA ASP A 670 16.73 19.25 -28.80
C ASP A 670 15.20 19.38 -28.99
N GLY A 671 14.49 20.06 -28.08
CA GLY A 671 13.06 20.38 -28.24
C GLY A 671 12.13 19.15 -28.34
N CYS A 672 12.54 18.01 -27.76
CA CYS A 672 11.83 16.75 -27.90
C CYS A 672 10.33 16.82 -27.47
N PRO A 673 9.40 16.32 -28.31
CA PRO A 673 7.96 16.38 -28.04
C PRO A 673 7.56 15.74 -26.70
N ALA A 674 6.59 16.35 -26.02
CA ALA A 674 6.06 15.89 -24.73
C ALA A 674 5.71 14.39 -24.71
N ASP A 675 4.95 13.90 -25.70
CA ASP A 675 4.57 12.48 -25.84
C ASP A 675 5.75 11.52 -26.09
N GLN A 676 6.94 12.03 -26.44
CA GLN A 676 8.17 11.24 -26.58
C GLN A 676 9.07 11.28 -25.34
N ARG A 677 8.87 12.24 -24.41
CA ARG A 677 9.65 12.35 -23.16
C ARG A 677 9.60 11.05 -22.33
N ILE A 678 8.49 10.31 -22.42
CA ILE A 678 8.31 9.00 -21.78
C ILE A 678 9.42 7.99 -22.12
N PHE A 679 9.94 7.99 -23.35
CA PHE A 679 11.01 7.06 -23.75
C PHE A 679 12.35 7.40 -23.12
N LEU A 680 12.60 8.69 -22.84
CA LEU A 680 13.85 9.15 -22.28
C LEU A 680 13.99 8.67 -20.83
N SER A 681 12.90 8.64 -20.07
CA SER A 681 12.87 8.03 -18.73
C SER A 681 13.28 6.54 -18.72
N PHE A 682 13.29 5.85 -19.87
CA PHE A 682 13.73 4.46 -20.04
C PHE A 682 14.93 4.29 -20.98
N ALA A 683 15.55 5.38 -21.46
CA ALA A 683 16.79 5.31 -22.21
C ALA A 683 17.89 4.71 -21.33
N GLU A 684 18.67 3.77 -21.85
CA GLU A 684 19.69 3.08 -21.05
C GLU A 684 20.84 4.03 -20.69
N ILE A 685 21.11 4.12 -19.39
CA ILE A 685 22.30 4.78 -18.83
C ILE A 685 23.37 3.73 -18.52
N GLY A 686 22.95 2.55 -18.04
CA GLY A 686 23.84 1.41 -17.85
C GLY A 686 23.13 0.15 -17.35
N MET A 687 23.89 -0.95 -17.28
CA MET A 687 23.47 -2.25 -16.77
C MET A 687 24.46 -2.73 -15.72
N THR A 688 23.97 -3.16 -14.57
CA THR A 688 24.79 -3.63 -13.44
C THR A 688 24.23 -4.92 -12.84
N ASP A 689 24.98 -5.51 -11.91
CA ASP A 689 24.65 -6.71 -11.14
C ASP A 689 24.04 -6.38 -9.75
N SER A 690 24.22 -5.15 -9.25
CA SER A 690 23.71 -4.71 -7.95
C SER A 690 23.10 -3.30 -8.01
N MET A 691 22.24 -3.01 -7.02
CA MET A 691 21.63 -1.68 -6.86
C MET A 691 22.66 -0.61 -6.44
N LEU A 692 23.69 -0.97 -5.67
CA LEU A 692 24.77 -0.04 -5.30
C LEU A 692 25.57 0.39 -6.54
N ASN A 693 25.98 -0.57 -7.37
CA ASN A 693 26.64 -0.28 -8.66
C ASN A 693 25.71 0.53 -9.58
N ALA A 694 24.39 0.30 -9.51
CA ALA A 694 23.40 1.09 -10.24
C ALA A 694 23.38 2.56 -9.75
N PHE A 695 23.51 2.80 -8.45
CA PHE A 695 23.63 4.14 -7.87
C PHE A 695 24.93 4.84 -8.27
N GLU A 696 26.07 4.13 -8.28
CA GLU A 696 27.33 4.69 -8.78
C GLU A 696 27.22 5.15 -10.24
N VAL A 697 26.58 4.35 -11.10
CA VAL A 697 26.29 4.70 -12.50
C VAL A 697 25.41 5.95 -12.59
N ALA A 698 24.36 6.06 -11.75
CA ALA A 698 23.50 7.23 -11.72
C ALA A 698 24.23 8.49 -11.22
N VAL A 699 25.00 8.39 -10.15
CA VAL A 699 25.80 9.50 -9.59
C VAL A 699 26.82 10.01 -10.61
N LYS A 700 27.50 9.09 -11.31
CA LYS A 700 28.39 9.43 -12.42
C LYS A 700 27.64 10.13 -13.56
N HIS A 701 26.47 9.63 -13.96
CA HIS A 701 25.65 10.24 -15.03
C HIS A 701 25.20 11.67 -14.69
N ILE A 702 24.82 11.93 -13.43
CA ILE A 702 24.50 13.28 -12.97
C ILE A 702 25.75 14.17 -13.05
N LYS A 703 26.88 13.70 -12.53
CA LYS A 703 28.14 14.46 -12.47
C LYS A 703 28.70 14.80 -13.84
N ASP A 704 28.65 13.87 -14.78
CA ASP A 704 29.10 14.06 -16.17
C ASP A 704 28.14 14.97 -16.98
N GLY A 705 26.88 15.07 -16.56
CA GLY A 705 25.85 15.88 -17.22
C GLY A 705 25.77 17.34 -16.76
N LEU A 706 26.19 17.64 -15.52
CA LEU A 706 26.19 18.98 -14.96
C LEU A 706 27.31 19.87 -15.53
N GLN A 707 26.97 21.09 -15.92
CA GLN A 707 27.94 22.11 -16.34
C GLN A 707 28.55 22.84 -15.14
N SER A 708 29.67 23.54 -15.36
CA SER A 708 30.34 24.32 -14.30
C SER A 708 29.38 25.34 -13.67
N GLY A 709 29.27 25.31 -12.33
CA GLY A 709 28.37 26.16 -11.55
C GLY A 709 27.00 25.53 -11.26
N GLN A 710 26.53 24.63 -12.13
CA GLN A 710 25.23 23.98 -11.98
C GLN A 710 25.17 23.05 -10.76
N LYS A 711 23.97 22.89 -10.24
CA LYS A 711 23.61 22.15 -9.03
C LYS A 711 22.31 21.39 -9.31
N ILE A 712 21.89 20.52 -8.39
CA ILE A 712 20.57 19.91 -8.44
C ILE A 712 19.67 20.49 -7.35
N GLY A 713 18.37 20.60 -7.62
CA GLY A 713 17.34 21.04 -6.67
C GLY A 713 16.03 20.31 -6.92
N ASN A 714 15.03 20.55 -6.06
CA ASN A 714 13.74 19.84 -6.07
C ASN A 714 13.91 18.31 -6.18
N VAL A 715 14.86 17.76 -5.40
CA VAL A 715 15.20 16.34 -5.46
C VAL A 715 14.08 15.52 -4.82
N LEU A 716 13.47 14.64 -5.60
CA LEU A 716 12.42 13.72 -5.16
C LEU A 716 12.87 12.27 -5.40
N ILE A 717 12.74 11.42 -4.38
CA ILE A 717 13.10 10.01 -4.47
C ILE A 717 11.98 9.12 -3.87
N PRO A 718 11.08 8.56 -4.70
CA PRO A 718 10.22 7.47 -4.25
C PRO A 718 11.08 6.25 -3.90
N CYS A 719 10.94 5.74 -2.68
CA CYS A 719 11.72 4.62 -2.13
C CYS A 719 10.81 3.75 -1.25
N VAL A 720 9.98 2.94 -1.90
CA VAL A 720 8.77 2.45 -1.24
C VAL A 720 9.04 1.30 -0.26
N GLY A 721 8.75 1.57 1.01
CA GLY A 721 9.06 0.70 2.15
C GLY A 721 10.56 0.54 2.46
N ARG A 722 11.43 1.29 1.76
CA ARG A 722 12.90 1.32 1.95
C ARG A 722 13.46 2.76 1.76
N PRO A 723 12.98 3.77 2.51
CA PRO A 723 13.48 5.15 2.43
C PRO A 723 14.99 5.26 2.72
N ASP A 724 15.56 4.34 3.50
CA ASP A 724 17.01 4.21 3.74
C ASP A 724 17.82 4.07 2.44
N THR A 725 17.26 3.37 1.45
CA THR A 725 17.87 3.21 0.11
C THR A 725 17.90 4.54 -0.65
N GLY A 726 16.94 5.43 -0.43
CA GLY A 726 16.93 6.79 -0.98
C GLY A 726 17.96 7.69 -0.31
N HIS A 727 18.11 7.58 1.02
CA HIS A 727 19.14 8.32 1.77
C HIS A 727 20.55 7.89 1.39
N LEU A 728 20.77 6.61 1.14
CA LEU A 728 22.03 6.11 0.59
C LEU A 728 22.35 6.78 -0.76
N LEU A 729 21.38 6.87 -1.67
CA LEU A 729 21.56 7.54 -2.95
C LEU A 729 21.86 9.04 -2.79
N LEU A 730 21.16 9.76 -1.91
CA LEU A 730 21.47 11.16 -1.59
C LEU A 730 22.90 11.33 -1.09
N LYS A 731 23.31 10.51 -0.11
CA LYS A 731 24.66 10.54 0.45
C LYS A 731 25.72 10.32 -0.62
N MET A 732 25.53 9.36 -1.54
CA MET A 732 26.45 9.11 -2.65
C MET A 732 26.53 10.30 -3.63
N ILE A 733 25.43 11.02 -3.86
CA ILE A 733 25.39 12.26 -4.67
C ILE A 733 26.23 13.35 -3.98
N GLU A 734 26.05 13.56 -2.68
CA GLU A 734 26.78 14.57 -1.90
C GLU A 734 28.29 14.24 -1.81
N GLU A 735 28.65 12.98 -1.53
CA GLU A 735 30.04 12.50 -1.47
C GLU A 735 30.76 12.62 -2.82
N ALA A 736 30.03 12.51 -3.94
CA ALA A 736 30.57 12.79 -5.27
C ALA A 736 30.82 14.28 -5.55
N GLY A 737 30.46 15.18 -4.62
CA GLY A 737 30.63 16.63 -4.71
C GLY A 737 29.53 17.36 -5.48
N ILE A 738 28.40 16.68 -5.76
CA ILE A 738 27.24 17.30 -6.43
C ILE A 738 26.48 18.11 -5.38
N LYS A 739 26.35 19.43 -5.61
CA LYS A 739 25.62 20.30 -4.69
C LYS A 739 24.11 20.14 -4.86
N ILE A 740 23.42 19.96 -3.74
CA ILE A 740 21.96 19.93 -3.67
C ILE A 740 21.45 21.25 -3.08
N ILE A 741 20.35 21.78 -3.64
CA ILE A 741 19.68 23.02 -3.21
C ILE A 741 18.23 22.71 -2.81
N GLY A 742 17.84 23.23 -1.63
CA GLY A 742 16.57 22.89 -0.98
C GLY A 742 16.63 21.54 -0.27
N THR A 743 15.54 21.17 0.40
CA THR A 743 15.42 19.89 1.13
C THR A 743 15.04 18.77 0.16
N PRO A 744 15.86 17.71 0.01
CA PRO A 744 15.45 16.52 -0.73
C PRO A 744 14.26 15.84 -0.06
N ARG A 745 13.34 15.29 -0.85
CA ARG A 745 12.17 14.55 -0.35
C ARG A 745 12.26 13.09 -0.73
N ILE A 746 12.44 12.24 0.26
CA ILE A 746 12.30 10.79 0.13
C ILE A 746 10.92 10.41 0.65
N TYR A 747 10.18 9.60 -0.11
CA TYR A 747 8.82 9.19 0.23
C TYR A 747 8.67 7.68 0.09
N ALA A 748 8.06 7.08 1.12
CA ALA A 748 7.86 5.64 1.21
C ALA A 748 6.51 5.17 0.63
N ASP A 749 5.68 6.12 0.18
CA ASP A 749 4.24 5.93 -0.02
C ASP A 749 3.84 5.76 -1.48
N GLY A 750 2.65 5.17 -1.70
CA GLY A 750 1.97 5.19 -3.00
C GLY A 750 1.60 3.81 -3.57
N ILE A 751 0.31 3.64 -3.86
CA ILE A 751 -0.30 2.36 -4.25
C ILE A 751 0.29 1.70 -5.52
N PHE A 752 0.96 2.46 -6.39
CA PHE A 752 1.62 1.89 -7.58
C PHE A 752 2.87 1.07 -7.26
N ALA A 753 3.45 1.27 -6.09
CA ALA A 753 4.57 0.48 -5.60
C ALA A 753 4.26 -1.02 -5.53
N VAL A 754 2.99 -1.35 -5.29
CA VAL A 754 2.44 -2.72 -5.30
C VAL A 754 2.73 -3.44 -6.63
N MET A 755 3.13 -2.76 -7.70
CA MET A 755 3.56 -3.40 -8.96
C MET A 755 5.07 -3.71 -9.05
N SER A 756 5.89 -3.20 -8.12
CA SER A 756 7.34 -3.34 -8.12
C SER A 756 7.82 -4.26 -6.99
N GLU A 757 8.59 -5.30 -7.34
CA GLU A 757 9.42 -5.96 -6.35
C GLU A 757 10.57 -5.02 -6.00
N TRP A 758 10.79 -4.82 -4.70
CA TRP A 758 11.75 -3.84 -4.16
C TRP A 758 11.46 -2.38 -4.49
N GLY A 759 10.20 -1.95 -4.31
CA GLY A 759 9.82 -0.55 -4.05
C GLY A 759 10.47 0.47 -4.97
N ALA A 760 10.12 0.40 -6.26
CA ALA A 760 10.80 1.03 -7.39
C ALA A 760 11.46 2.37 -7.06
N VAL A 761 12.79 2.35 -6.95
CA VAL A 761 13.57 3.57 -6.77
C VAL A 761 13.56 4.36 -8.07
N THR A 762 13.20 5.63 -7.96
CA THR A 762 13.41 6.65 -9.00
C THR A 762 14.09 7.84 -8.34
N LEU A 763 14.96 8.54 -9.06
CA LEU A 763 15.52 9.82 -8.67
C LEU A 763 15.03 10.86 -9.67
N LYS A 764 14.30 11.86 -9.18
CA LYS A 764 13.82 13.00 -9.97
C LYS A 764 14.49 14.27 -9.43
N TYR A 765 15.00 15.13 -10.31
CA TYR A 765 15.63 16.39 -9.89
C TYR A 765 15.51 17.47 -10.97
N LYS A 766 15.73 18.72 -10.57
CA LYS A 766 15.83 19.90 -11.44
C LYS A 766 17.28 20.37 -11.45
N ILE A 767 17.87 20.56 -12.64
CA ILE A 767 19.15 21.26 -12.78
C ILE A 767 18.92 22.75 -12.52
N VAL A 768 19.73 23.35 -11.66
CA VAL A 768 19.68 24.78 -11.31
C VAL A 768 21.06 25.41 -11.42
N GLU A 769 21.14 26.72 -11.65
CA GLU A 769 22.39 27.48 -11.80
C GLU A 769 23.02 27.92 -10.47
#